data_AF-A0A3D4YP32-F1
#
_entry.id   AF-A0A3D4YP32-F1
#
_cell.length_a   1.000
_cell.length_b   1.000
_cell.length_c   1.000
_cell.angle_alpha   90.00
_cell.angle_beta   90.00
_cell.angle_gamma   90.00
#
_symmetry.space_group_name_H-M   'P 1'
#
loop_
_entity.id
_entity.type
_entity.pdbx_description
1 polymer ?
#
loop_
_entity_poly.entity_id
_entity_poly.type
_entity_poly.pdbx_seq_one_letter_code
_entity_poly.pdbx_strand_id
1 'polypeptide(L)'
;MRLRKHFAVTLLLIGISASAHAQALPPAVGAREVTLYARILAMTDTRQLDTALLDRALASKWRPMRAAAALAIGQVGTEPGMAGESRLRALLKDGDLTVAANAAYALGLLRDTTSIADLGAALALNHEVAREAAWALGEIGAPARAAITTALRSGHDHDTAIQLLLAASKLRPVPLAEVRPYLREGHPSVVWAASYAIARTRAPGGVRELIDLEASPAMSARPQNPERSPEMSAPYTDSLSGNQRARAEIARGIAKSAAGDSLGPKALAVLARLVGDIDPHVRVNAVRSLGTYGPQAKASLIYATRDYDPNVRIAAAQSFGTVLSKDATELPALWAADTSIAFRSSLLASAAQAGLRPAELIEWASSPDWRLRAAVASAAGDTIDRAFAISRAAPLTRDPDPRVREAAYAALVPPPTMPLEDSVHALLVNGLRDPDFYVRATVIGTLADRPSVVDLAAVLASYSQAGRDSANDARLAAIQYVGALWKKDSSSLNPTWRAQLAGTPVPADPLERAAGKAVPVWSRWGNVAPTARPIGWYEGVVRSIVMPAYVGKSVNATINTVRGPIRLELFGTDAPITVWNFLSLARSGYYRNTRFHRVVPNFVAQDGDPRADGNGGPGYAIRDEMNRRRYERGAVGMALSGPDTGGSQYFITHSPQPHLDGHYTVFGRVIRGYDVLDKLVQGDLITRIDPN
;
A
#
# COMPACT_ATOMS: atom_id res chain seq x y z
N MET A 1 -41.89 -49.80 -36.35
CA MET A 1 -41.27 -48.91 -37.35
C MET A 1 -40.55 -47.78 -36.61
N ARG A 2 -39.19 -47.82 -36.65
CA ARG A 2 -38.18 -46.73 -36.46
C ARG A 2 -38.19 -45.90 -35.15
N LEU A 3 -37.13 -45.94 -34.32
CA LEU A 3 -35.85 -45.17 -34.40
C LEU A 3 -36.09 -43.64 -34.38
N ARG A 4 -35.42 -42.73 -33.62
CA ARG A 4 -34.06 -42.67 -33.05
C ARG A 4 -33.88 -41.36 -32.21
N LYS A 5 -33.15 -41.47 -31.07
CA LYS A 5 -31.96 -40.67 -30.61
C LYS A 5 -32.05 -39.14 -30.40
N HIS A 6 -31.96 -38.64 -29.16
CA HIS A 6 -30.74 -38.25 -28.39
C HIS A 6 -30.21 -36.82 -28.68
N PHE A 7 -30.42 -35.90 -27.75
CA PHE A 7 -29.46 -34.85 -27.38
C PHE A 7 -29.55 -34.63 -25.87
N ALA A 8 -28.62 -35.24 -25.15
CA ALA A 8 -28.31 -34.90 -23.77
C ALA A 8 -27.34 -33.70 -23.81
N VAL A 9 -27.72 -32.58 -23.21
CA VAL A 9 -26.81 -31.47 -22.94
C VAL A 9 -26.35 -31.60 -21.49
N THR A 10 -25.11 -32.03 -21.34
CA THR A 10 -24.35 -32.06 -20.10
C THR A 10 -24.21 -30.64 -19.54
N LEU A 11 -24.88 -30.36 -18.42
CA LEU A 11 -24.56 -29.20 -17.59
C LEU A 11 -23.17 -29.42 -16.99
N LEU A 12 -22.15 -28.78 -17.55
CA LEU A 12 -20.83 -28.69 -16.94
C LEU A 12 -20.88 -27.57 -15.90
N LEU A 13 -21.15 -27.93 -14.64
CA LEU A 13 -20.94 -27.07 -13.47
C LEU A 13 -19.45 -26.75 -13.38
N ILE A 14 -19.07 -25.52 -13.74
CA ILE A 14 -17.73 -24.97 -13.46
C ILE A 14 -17.69 -24.65 -11.97
N GLY A 15 -17.21 -25.62 -11.19
CA GLY A 15 -16.88 -25.45 -9.78
C GLY A 15 -15.64 -24.57 -9.65
N ILE A 16 -15.83 -23.36 -9.12
CA ILE A 16 -14.74 -22.58 -8.54
C ILE A 16 -14.34 -23.31 -7.26
N SER A 17 -13.14 -23.89 -7.26
CA SER A 17 -12.55 -24.59 -6.13
C SER A 17 -12.26 -23.61 -4.98
N ALA A 18 -13.28 -23.27 -4.21
CA ALA A 18 -13.10 -22.89 -2.82
C ALA A 18 -12.75 -24.16 -2.05
N SER A 19 -11.46 -24.44 -1.91
CA SER A 19 -10.96 -25.51 -1.01
C SER A 19 -11.13 -25.10 0.46
N ALA A 20 -12.34 -24.72 0.86
CA ALA A 20 -12.73 -24.73 2.26
C ALA A 20 -13.13 -26.18 2.59
N HIS A 21 -12.15 -26.98 2.99
CA HIS A 21 -12.46 -28.19 3.73
C HIS A 21 -13.11 -27.75 5.03
N ALA A 22 -14.45 -27.73 5.06
CA ALA A 22 -15.22 -27.65 6.30
C ALA A 22 -14.87 -28.91 7.11
N GLN A 23 -13.82 -28.81 7.93
CA GLN A 23 -13.51 -29.83 8.91
C GLN A 23 -14.61 -29.79 9.97
N ALA A 24 -15.29 -30.92 10.16
CA ALA A 24 -16.10 -31.12 11.35
C ALA A 24 -15.22 -30.81 12.57
N LEU A 25 -15.70 -29.93 13.44
CA LEU A 25 -15.04 -29.62 14.71
C LEU A 25 -14.62 -30.94 15.38
N PRO A 26 -13.33 -31.12 15.74
CA PRO A 26 -13.03 -32.04 16.83
C PRO A 26 -13.87 -31.60 18.05
N PRO A 27 -14.33 -32.55 18.87
CA PRO A 27 -15.24 -32.27 19.98
C PRO A 27 -14.68 -31.12 20.82
N ALA A 28 -15.38 -29.97 20.78
CA ALA A 28 -15.04 -28.70 21.41
C ALA A 28 -13.54 -28.34 21.39
N VAL A 29 -13.12 -27.43 20.51
CA VAL A 29 -11.91 -26.64 20.77
C VAL A 29 -12.06 -26.03 22.17
N GLY A 30 -11.33 -26.57 23.14
CA GLY A 30 -11.59 -26.37 24.55
C GLY A 30 -11.07 -25.02 25.02
N ALA A 31 -11.34 -24.71 26.29
CA ALA A 31 -10.75 -23.53 26.93
C ALA A 31 -9.21 -23.54 26.82
N ARG A 32 -8.59 -24.73 26.85
CA ARG A 32 -7.14 -24.90 26.74
C ARG A 32 -6.59 -24.45 25.39
N GLU A 33 -7.21 -24.84 24.28
CA GLU A 33 -6.81 -24.46 22.93
C GLU A 33 -7.00 -22.96 22.69
N VAL A 34 -8.10 -22.39 23.20
CA VAL A 34 -8.33 -20.93 23.15
C VAL A 34 -7.21 -20.19 23.87
N THR A 35 -6.89 -20.58 25.11
CA THR A 35 -5.80 -19.96 25.89
C THR A 35 -4.46 -20.14 25.20
N LEU A 36 -4.18 -21.33 24.64
CA LEU A 36 -2.91 -21.58 23.94
C LEU A 36 -2.76 -20.70 22.69
N TYR A 37 -3.83 -20.54 21.90
CA TYR A 37 -3.82 -19.68 20.72
C TYR A 37 -3.72 -18.20 21.12
N ALA A 38 -4.42 -17.78 22.17
CA ALA A 38 -4.35 -16.44 22.73
C ALA A 38 -2.93 -16.09 23.18
N ARG A 39 -2.18 -17.06 23.73
CA ARG A 39 -0.77 -16.88 24.05
C ARG A 39 0.10 -16.71 22.81
N ILE A 40 -0.20 -17.40 21.69
CA ILE A 40 0.51 -17.17 20.42
C ILE A 40 0.25 -15.74 19.93
N LEU A 41 -1.01 -15.27 19.97
CA LEU A 41 -1.33 -13.89 19.61
C LEU A 41 -0.64 -12.87 20.51
N ALA A 42 -0.55 -13.14 21.81
CA ALA A 42 0.18 -12.27 22.74
C ALA A 42 1.68 -12.24 22.41
N MET A 43 2.27 -13.39 22.08
CA MET A 43 3.68 -13.53 21.69
C MET A 43 4.00 -12.74 20.41
N THR A 44 3.12 -12.80 19.40
CA THR A 44 3.29 -12.05 18.15
C THR A 44 3.09 -10.55 18.34
N ASP A 45 2.07 -10.14 19.10
CA ASP A 45 1.77 -8.73 19.41
C ASP A 45 2.87 -8.06 20.26
N THR A 46 3.54 -8.80 21.13
CA THR A 46 4.70 -8.26 21.88
C THR A 46 6.01 -8.35 21.13
N ARG A 47 6.07 -9.06 20.00
CA ARG A 47 7.32 -9.39 19.27
C ARG A 47 8.35 -10.06 20.19
N GLN A 48 7.91 -10.94 21.11
CA GLN A 48 8.78 -11.64 22.06
C GLN A 48 8.64 -13.14 21.90
N LEU A 49 9.68 -13.81 21.41
CA LEU A 49 9.66 -15.25 21.16
C LEU A 49 9.61 -16.06 22.48
N ASP A 50 8.59 -16.91 22.65
CA ASP A 50 8.49 -17.90 23.74
C ASP A 50 8.68 -19.30 23.15
N THR A 51 9.90 -19.85 23.27
CA THR A 51 10.26 -21.15 22.69
C THR A 51 9.49 -22.32 23.31
N ALA A 52 9.20 -22.26 24.62
CA ALA A 52 8.44 -23.29 25.32
C ALA A 52 6.95 -23.27 24.96
N LEU A 53 6.40 -22.09 24.65
CA LEU A 53 5.08 -21.97 24.03
C LEU A 53 5.07 -22.54 22.61
N LEU A 54 6.07 -22.22 21.79
CA LEU A 54 6.18 -22.75 20.44
C LEU A 54 6.27 -24.28 20.42
N ASP A 55 7.06 -24.88 21.31
CA ASP A 55 7.17 -26.34 21.41
C ASP A 55 5.81 -26.99 21.69
N ARG A 56 5.05 -26.43 22.62
CA ARG A 56 3.69 -26.91 22.95
C ARG A 56 2.71 -26.71 21.79
N ALA A 57 2.78 -25.56 21.10
CA ALA A 57 1.89 -25.24 20.00
C ALA A 57 2.17 -26.11 18.76
N LEU A 58 3.44 -26.32 18.42
CA LEU A 58 3.87 -27.18 17.31
C LEU A 58 3.62 -28.67 17.59
N ALA A 59 3.57 -29.10 18.85
CA ALA A 59 3.16 -30.45 19.21
C ALA A 59 1.62 -30.66 19.16
N SER A 60 0.84 -29.61 18.91
CA SER A 60 -0.63 -29.70 18.91
C SER A 60 -1.17 -30.59 17.79
N LYS A 61 -2.16 -31.42 18.13
CA LYS A 61 -2.95 -32.19 17.16
C LYS A 61 -3.85 -31.30 16.31
N TRP A 62 -4.17 -30.10 16.81
CA TRP A 62 -4.99 -29.13 16.09
C TRP A 62 -4.13 -28.41 15.04
N ARG A 63 -4.26 -28.80 13.78
CA ARG A 63 -3.46 -28.30 12.64
C ARG A 63 -3.40 -26.77 12.56
N PRO A 64 -4.50 -26.02 12.75
CA PRO A 64 -4.46 -24.56 12.79
C PRO A 64 -3.56 -23.96 13.88
N MET A 65 -3.43 -24.62 15.04
CA MET A 65 -2.49 -24.18 16.09
C MET A 65 -1.05 -24.27 15.60
N ARG A 66 -0.68 -25.40 14.95
CA ARG A 66 0.67 -25.58 14.40
C ARG A 66 0.96 -24.57 13.30
N ALA A 67 0.00 -24.34 12.41
CA ALA A 67 0.12 -23.35 11.35
C ALA A 67 0.30 -21.93 11.92
N ALA A 68 -0.50 -21.55 12.92
CA ALA A 68 -0.37 -20.26 13.60
C ALA A 68 0.99 -20.12 14.29
N ALA A 69 1.49 -21.18 14.94
CA ALA A 69 2.81 -21.18 15.56
C ALA A 69 3.95 -21.02 14.55
N ALA A 70 3.88 -21.68 13.40
CA ALA A 70 4.87 -21.54 12.33
C ALA A 70 4.92 -20.10 11.78
N LEU A 71 3.74 -19.51 11.50
CA LEU A 71 3.65 -18.12 11.04
C LEU A 71 4.14 -17.13 12.09
N ALA A 72 3.79 -17.37 13.37
CA ALA A 72 4.17 -16.52 14.50
C ALA A 72 5.69 -16.35 14.64
N ILE A 73 6.49 -17.37 14.31
CA ILE A 73 7.95 -17.26 14.33
C ILE A 73 8.42 -16.16 13.36
N GLY A 74 7.90 -16.13 12.13
CA GLY A 74 8.24 -15.10 11.15
C GLY A 74 7.68 -13.73 11.51
N GLN A 75 6.47 -13.68 12.06
CA GLN A 75 5.85 -12.42 12.51
C GLN A 75 6.58 -11.79 13.68
N VAL A 76 7.06 -12.55 14.67
CA VAL A 76 7.81 -11.99 15.81
C VAL A 76 9.06 -11.25 15.32
N GLY A 77 9.70 -11.72 14.25
CA GLY A 77 10.97 -11.22 13.78
C GLY A 77 12.09 -11.66 14.72
N THR A 78 13.04 -12.44 14.24
CA THR A 78 14.18 -12.91 15.03
C THR A 78 15.46 -12.24 14.57
N GLU A 79 16.37 -11.92 15.50
CA GLU A 79 17.75 -11.58 15.11
C GLU A 79 18.39 -12.82 14.43
N PRO A 80 19.27 -12.61 13.44
CA PRO A 80 19.96 -13.70 12.76
C PRO A 80 20.64 -14.65 13.75
N GLY A 81 20.42 -15.96 13.61
CA GLY A 81 21.03 -16.99 14.46
C GLY A 81 20.22 -17.40 15.70
N MET A 82 19.00 -16.87 15.88
CA MET A 82 18.07 -17.41 16.88
C MET A 82 17.47 -18.77 16.44
N ALA A 83 16.96 -19.54 17.41
CA ALA A 83 16.36 -20.86 17.18
C ALA A 83 15.12 -20.88 16.27
N GLY A 84 14.56 -19.73 15.87
CA GLY A 84 13.39 -19.65 15.00
C GLY A 84 13.65 -20.14 13.58
N GLU A 85 14.77 -19.74 12.97
CA GLU A 85 15.12 -20.05 11.58
C GLU A 85 15.32 -21.56 11.36
N SER A 86 16.04 -22.22 12.27
CA SER A 86 16.27 -23.66 12.22
C SER A 86 14.98 -24.47 12.38
N ARG A 87 14.07 -24.02 13.25
CA ARG A 87 12.73 -24.62 13.41
C ARG A 87 11.92 -24.49 12.12
N LEU A 88 11.93 -23.31 11.49
CA LEU A 88 11.21 -23.08 10.24
C LEU A 88 11.72 -23.95 9.09
N ARG A 89 13.05 -24.08 8.94
CA ARG A 89 13.64 -24.99 7.94
C ARG A 89 13.17 -26.43 8.12
N ALA A 90 13.08 -26.92 9.36
CA ALA A 90 12.55 -28.25 9.63
C ALA A 90 11.06 -28.38 9.24
N LEU A 91 10.26 -27.34 9.47
CA LEU A 91 8.83 -27.30 9.17
C LEU A 91 8.51 -27.23 7.67
N LEU A 92 9.47 -26.90 6.79
CA LEU A 92 9.27 -26.96 5.32
C LEU A 92 8.88 -28.36 4.83
N LYS A 93 9.21 -29.40 5.61
CA LYS A 93 8.92 -30.80 5.31
C LYS A 93 7.76 -31.36 6.14
N ASP A 94 7.00 -30.51 6.84
CA ASP A 94 5.83 -30.93 7.63
C ASP A 94 4.79 -31.60 6.72
N GLY A 95 4.14 -32.65 7.22
CA GLY A 95 3.10 -33.36 6.47
C GLY A 95 1.82 -32.54 6.27
N ASP A 96 1.65 -31.46 7.02
CA ASP A 96 0.58 -30.48 6.84
C ASP A 96 1.05 -29.32 5.94
N LEU A 97 0.45 -29.23 4.75
CA LEU A 97 0.83 -28.26 3.73
C LEU A 97 0.68 -26.80 4.20
N THR A 98 -0.30 -26.51 5.06
CA THR A 98 -0.49 -25.16 5.61
C THR A 98 0.63 -24.80 6.57
N VAL A 99 1.11 -25.76 7.38
CA VAL A 99 2.28 -25.58 8.25
C VAL A 99 3.53 -25.34 7.41
N ALA A 100 3.78 -26.18 6.41
CA ALA A 100 4.94 -26.07 5.54
C ALA A 100 4.96 -24.75 4.73
N ALA A 101 3.81 -24.33 4.21
CA ALA A 101 3.68 -23.07 3.49
C ALA A 101 3.80 -21.84 4.40
N ASN A 102 3.26 -21.88 5.62
CA ASN A 102 3.51 -20.84 6.63
C ASN A 102 4.99 -20.78 7.01
N ALA A 103 5.69 -21.92 7.07
CA ALA A 103 7.12 -21.95 7.34
C ALA A 103 7.94 -21.30 6.22
N ALA A 104 7.63 -21.62 4.95
CA ALA A 104 8.25 -20.97 3.80
C ALA A 104 8.02 -19.46 3.79
N TYR A 105 6.78 -19.02 4.01
CA TYR A 105 6.44 -17.60 4.12
C TYR A 105 7.17 -16.91 5.29
N ALA A 106 7.21 -17.54 6.46
CA ALA A 106 7.91 -17.00 7.63
C ALA A 106 9.42 -16.84 7.39
N LEU A 107 10.07 -17.76 6.67
CA LEU A 107 11.47 -17.59 6.25
C LEU A 107 11.65 -16.38 5.32
N GLY A 108 10.68 -16.10 4.45
CA GLY A 108 10.65 -14.90 3.62
C GLY A 108 10.53 -13.61 4.43
N LEU A 109 9.68 -13.57 5.46
CA LEU A 109 9.57 -12.44 6.38
C LEU A 109 10.89 -12.14 7.10
N LEU A 110 11.61 -13.19 7.51
CA LEU A 110 12.92 -13.07 8.14
C LEU A 110 14.05 -12.72 7.16
N ARG A 111 13.81 -12.85 5.85
CA ARG A 111 14.81 -12.70 4.78
C ARG A 111 16.06 -13.57 5.03
N ASP A 112 15.84 -14.78 5.52
CA ASP A 112 16.91 -15.70 5.93
C ASP A 112 17.70 -16.24 4.72
N THR A 113 18.92 -15.72 4.53
CA THR A 113 19.81 -16.14 3.44
C THR A 113 20.33 -17.56 3.61
N THR A 114 20.34 -18.11 4.83
CA THR A 114 20.80 -19.48 5.08
C THR A 114 19.80 -20.52 4.59
N SER A 115 18.53 -20.14 4.38
CA SER A 115 17.46 -21.02 3.91
C SER A 115 17.29 -21.06 2.38
N ILE A 116 18.15 -20.37 1.60
CA ILE A 116 18.00 -20.31 0.12
C ILE A 116 17.99 -21.71 -0.51
N ALA A 117 18.86 -22.61 -0.05
CA ALA A 117 18.92 -23.97 -0.58
C ALA A 117 17.66 -24.77 -0.24
N ASP A 118 17.17 -24.68 1.01
CA ASP A 118 15.95 -25.36 1.45
C ASP A 118 14.71 -24.83 0.73
N LEU A 119 14.61 -23.51 0.55
CA LEU A 119 13.54 -22.86 -0.21
C LEU A 119 13.60 -23.25 -1.69
N GLY A 120 14.80 -23.33 -2.28
CA GLY A 120 14.99 -23.82 -3.64
C GLY A 120 14.51 -25.27 -3.81
N ALA A 121 14.79 -26.14 -2.84
CA ALA A 121 14.26 -27.51 -2.83
C ALA A 121 12.73 -27.54 -2.62
N ALA A 122 12.20 -26.61 -1.81
CA ALA A 122 10.76 -26.50 -1.55
C ALA A 122 9.92 -26.14 -2.79
N LEU A 123 10.53 -25.57 -3.84
CA LEU A 123 9.89 -25.33 -5.13
C LEU A 123 9.44 -26.60 -5.86
N ALA A 124 10.02 -27.75 -5.52
CA ALA A 124 9.64 -29.06 -6.08
C ALA A 124 8.57 -29.78 -5.24
N LEU A 125 8.12 -29.18 -4.13
CA LEU A 125 7.05 -29.73 -3.28
C LEU A 125 5.67 -29.39 -3.86
N ASN A 126 4.63 -29.51 -3.02
CA ASN A 126 3.28 -29.13 -3.39
C ASN A 126 3.19 -27.64 -3.79
N HIS A 127 2.33 -27.32 -4.75
CA HIS A 127 2.12 -25.95 -5.26
C HIS A 127 1.90 -24.89 -4.16
N GLU A 128 1.20 -25.21 -3.05
CA GLU A 128 1.00 -24.25 -1.96
C GLU A 128 2.33 -23.86 -1.29
N VAL A 129 3.22 -24.84 -1.07
CA VAL A 129 4.54 -24.62 -0.46
C VAL A 129 5.49 -23.98 -1.46
N ALA A 130 5.49 -24.46 -2.71
CA ALA A 130 6.32 -23.94 -3.80
C ALA A 130 6.03 -22.45 -4.06
N ARG A 131 4.76 -22.05 -4.04
CA ARG A 131 4.32 -20.66 -4.18
C ARG A 131 4.91 -19.75 -3.09
N GLU A 132 4.87 -20.18 -1.82
CA GLU A 132 5.43 -19.39 -0.73
C GLU A 132 6.97 -19.41 -0.72
N ALA A 133 7.59 -20.52 -1.14
CA ALA A 133 9.03 -20.60 -1.30
C ALA A 133 9.53 -19.65 -2.40
N ALA A 134 8.84 -19.57 -3.54
CA ALA A 134 9.13 -18.60 -4.60
C ALA A 134 9.01 -17.16 -4.10
N TRP A 135 7.96 -16.85 -3.33
CA TRP A 135 7.79 -15.54 -2.71
C TRP A 135 8.93 -15.21 -1.74
N ALA A 136 9.30 -16.16 -0.87
CA ALA A 136 10.38 -16.00 0.11
C ALA A 136 11.75 -15.77 -0.55
N LEU A 137 12.07 -16.50 -1.63
CA LEU A 137 13.26 -16.23 -2.43
C LEU A 137 13.26 -14.81 -3.00
N GLY A 138 12.09 -14.31 -3.41
CA GLY A 138 11.91 -12.92 -3.85
C GLY A 138 12.17 -11.88 -2.75
N GLU A 139 11.74 -12.15 -1.51
CA GLU A 139 12.01 -11.29 -0.35
C GLU A 139 13.48 -11.29 0.07
N ILE A 140 14.17 -12.43 -0.05
CA ILE A 140 15.62 -12.51 0.14
C ILE A 140 16.34 -11.67 -0.93
N GLY A 141 15.85 -11.68 -2.16
CA GLY A 141 16.30 -10.79 -3.22
C GLY A 141 17.61 -11.22 -3.87
N ALA A 142 18.60 -10.32 -3.95
CA ALA A 142 19.82 -10.53 -4.72
C ALA A 142 20.60 -11.82 -4.37
N PRO A 143 20.75 -12.23 -3.09
CA PRO A 143 21.38 -13.50 -2.73
C PRO A 143 20.66 -14.72 -3.31
N ALA A 144 19.34 -14.67 -3.46
CA ALA A 144 18.53 -15.76 -4.00
C ALA A 144 18.46 -15.79 -5.54
N ARG A 145 19.18 -14.89 -6.23
CA ARG A 145 19.14 -14.76 -7.71
C ARG A 145 19.32 -16.09 -8.43
N ALA A 146 20.32 -16.88 -8.04
CA ALA A 146 20.63 -18.14 -8.71
C ALA A 146 19.49 -19.16 -8.57
N ALA A 147 18.84 -19.22 -7.41
CA ALA A 147 17.69 -20.09 -7.17
C ALA A 147 16.49 -19.67 -8.04
N ILE A 148 16.19 -18.37 -8.06
CA ILE A 148 15.08 -17.81 -8.87
C ILE A 148 15.29 -18.06 -10.36
N THR A 149 16.47 -17.76 -10.91
CA THR A 149 16.73 -17.94 -12.34
C THR A 149 16.80 -19.40 -12.75
N THR A 150 17.27 -20.28 -11.87
CA THR A 150 17.24 -21.73 -12.11
C THR A 150 15.79 -22.23 -12.17
N ALA A 151 14.97 -21.87 -11.19
CA ALA A 151 13.57 -22.27 -11.11
C ALA A 151 12.76 -21.79 -12.34
N LEU A 152 12.97 -20.55 -12.79
CA LEU A 152 12.32 -20.03 -14.00
C LEU A 152 12.63 -20.83 -15.27
N ARG A 153 13.77 -21.55 -15.33
CA ARG A 153 14.14 -22.41 -16.46
C ARG A 153 13.58 -23.83 -16.36
N SER A 154 13.22 -24.28 -15.15
CA SER A 154 12.78 -25.64 -14.89
C SER A 154 11.31 -25.91 -15.23
N GLY A 155 10.49 -24.86 -15.39
CA GLY A 155 9.05 -24.96 -15.64
C GLY A 155 8.29 -25.40 -14.38
N HIS A 156 7.23 -24.68 -14.05
CA HIS A 156 6.40 -24.92 -12.86
C HIS A 156 4.91 -24.76 -13.20
N ASP A 157 4.02 -25.12 -12.27
CA ASP A 157 2.61 -24.76 -12.37
C ASP A 157 2.43 -23.22 -12.43
N HIS A 158 1.27 -22.76 -12.92
CA HIS A 158 1.03 -21.34 -13.15
C HIS A 158 1.17 -20.49 -11.88
N ASP A 159 0.78 -20.98 -10.70
CA ASP A 159 0.82 -20.18 -9.47
C ASP A 159 2.26 -19.99 -9.00
N THR A 160 3.05 -21.06 -9.03
CA THR A 160 4.49 -21.01 -8.74
C THR A 160 5.24 -20.16 -9.76
N ALA A 161 4.92 -20.29 -11.05
CA ALA A 161 5.50 -19.48 -12.12
C ALA A 161 5.21 -17.99 -11.93
N ILE A 162 3.97 -17.62 -11.59
CA ILE A 162 3.58 -16.24 -11.26
C ILE A 162 4.45 -15.71 -10.12
N GLN A 163 4.60 -16.46 -9.02
CA GLN A 163 5.41 -15.99 -7.90
C GLN A 163 6.90 -15.89 -8.23
N LEU A 164 7.45 -16.80 -9.03
CA LEU A 164 8.84 -16.71 -9.50
C LEU A 164 9.08 -15.49 -10.39
N LEU A 165 8.12 -15.14 -11.25
CA LEU A 165 8.18 -13.92 -12.08
C LEU A 165 8.10 -12.66 -11.21
N LEU A 166 7.23 -12.65 -10.20
CA LEU A 166 7.15 -11.56 -9.23
C LEU A 166 8.43 -11.46 -8.39
N ALA A 167 9.04 -12.58 -7.98
CA ALA A 167 10.34 -12.62 -7.32
C ALA A 167 11.45 -12.05 -8.23
N ALA A 168 11.48 -12.44 -9.51
CA ALA A 168 12.41 -11.91 -10.49
C ALA A 168 12.26 -10.38 -10.69
N SER A 169 11.05 -9.83 -10.55
CA SER A 169 10.81 -8.38 -10.61
C SER A 169 11.49 -7.59 -9.49
N LYS A 170 11.87 -8.25 -8.38
CA LYS A 170 12.58 -7.66 -7.24
C LYS A 170 14.10 -7.63 -7.45
N LEU A 171 14.62 -8.37 -8.43
CA LEU A 171 16.05 -8.41 -8.75
C LEU A 171 16.49 -7.19 -9.56
N ARG A 172 17.75 -6.79 -9.41
CA ARG A 172 18.40 -5.72 -10.19
C ARG A 172 19.73 -6.21 -10.77
N PRO A 173 19.91 -6.21 -12.11
CA PRO A 173 18.87 -6.06 -13.14
C PRO A 173 17.86 -7.23 -13.12
N VAL A 174 16.64 -7.01 -13.64
CA VAL A 174 15.65 -8.07 -13.84
C VAL A 174 16.19 -9.10 -14.85
N PRO A 175 16.08 -10.42 -14.59
CA PRO A 175 16.60 -11.47 -15.48
C PRO A 175 15.74 -11.64 -16.74
N LEU A 176 15.92 -10.73 -17.71
CA LEU A 176 15.09 -10.67 -18.92
C LEU A 176 15.11 -11.95 -19.76
N ALA A 177 16.23 -12.66 -19.83
CA ALA A 177 16.36 -13.87 -20.64
C ALA A 177 15.44 -14.99 -20.11
N GLU A 178 15.32 -15.09 -18.78
CA GLU A 178 14.49 -16.08 -18.08
C GLU A 178 13.01 -15.68 -18.05
N VAL A 179 12.70 -14.38 -18.02
CA VAL A 179 11.32 -13.88 -17.98
C VAL A 179 10.66 -13.88 -19.36
N ARG A 180 11.41 -13.58 -20.43
CA ARG A 180 10.88 -13.43 -21.80
C ARG A 180 10.01 -14.59 -22.29
N PRO A 181 10.35 -15.89 -22.07
CA PRO A 181 9.53 -17.00 -22.57
C PRO A 181 8.08 -16.96 -22.09
N TYR A 182 7.85 -16.47 -20.87
CA TYR A 182 6.55 -16.40 -20.22
C TYR A 182 5.61 -15.34 -20.83
N LEU A 183 6.11 -14.43 -21.67
CA LEU A 183 5.26 -13.50 -22.43
C LEU A 183 4.42 -14.19 -23.51
N ARG A 184 4.84 -15.38 -23.96
CA ARG A 184 4.18 -16.13 -25.04
C ARG A 184 3.39 -17.32 -24.51
N GLU A 185 3.24 -17.43 -23.20
CA GLU A 185 2.49 -18.50 -22.58
C GLU A 185 0.98 -18.33 -22.82
N GLY A 186 0.25 -19.45 -22.87
CA GLY A 186 -1.20 -19.43 -23.08
C GLY A 186 -2.00 -18.93 -21.88
N HIS A 187 -1.40 -18.88 -20.67
CA HIS A 187 -2.11 -18.51 -19.45
C HIS A 187 -2.04 -16.99 -19.16
N PRO A 188 -3.17 -16.26 -19.21
CA PRO A 188 -3.18 -14.80 -19.13
C PRO A 188 -2.54 -14.21 -17.86
N SER A 189 -2.70 -14.87 -16.71
CA SER A 189 -2.11 -14.38 -15.45
C SER A 189 -0.59 -14.54 -15.41
N VAL A 190 -0.05 -15.55 -16.11
CA VAL A 190 1.41 -15.72 -16.22
C VAL A 190 1.99 -14.66 -17.16
N VAL A 191 1.32 -14.38 -18.28
CA VAL A 191 1.67 -13.27 -19.19
C VAL A 191 1.64 -11.93 -18.46
N TRP A 192 0.64 -11.70 -17.59
CA TRP A 192 0.61 -10.51 -16.74
C TRP A 192 1.81 -10.44 -15.80
N ALA A 193 2.14 -11.51 -15.06
CA ALA A 193 3.26 -11.51 -14.12
C ALA A 193 4.61 -11.28 -14.84
N ALA A 194 4.78 -11.84 -16.04
CA ALA A 194 5.94 -11.59 -16.88
C ALA A 194 5.98 -10.13 -17.38
N SER A 195 4.85 -9.58 -17.82
CA SER A 195 4.72 -8.17 -18.20
C SER A 195 5.02 -7.23 -17.03
N TYR A 196 4.54 -7.56 -15.84
CA TYR A 196 4.83 -6.86 -14.60
C TYR A 196 6.34 -6.82 -14.35
N ALA A 197 7.01 -7.98 -14.39
CA ALA A 197 8.47 -8.06 -14.19
C ALA A 197 9.25 -7.25 -15.23
N ILE A 198 8.87 -7.33 -16.51
CA ILE A 198 9.52 -6.59 -17.60
C ILE A 198 9.32 -5.08 -17.46
N ALA A 199 8.12 -4.62 -17.08
CA ALA A 199 7.84 -3.20 -16.84
C ALA A 199 8.74 -2.59 -15.74
N ARG A 200 9.28 -3.42 -14.83
CA ARG A 200 10.21 -2.98 -13.76
C ARG A 200 11.67 -2.90 -14.21
N THR A 201 12.00 -3.36 -15.42
CA THR A 201 13.35 -3.18 -16.00
C THR A 201 13.68 -1.70 -16.22
N ARG A 202 12.65 -0.89 -16.56
CA ARG A 202 12.76 0.53 -16.90
C ARG A 202 13.88 0.83 -17.90
N ALA A 203 14.05 -0.07 -18.86
CA ALA A 203 15.12 0.00 -19.86
C ALA A 203 14.59 -0.32 -21.27
N PRO A 204 15.25 0.18 -22.34
CA PRO A 204 14.80 -0.02 -23.72
C PRO A 204 14.61 -1.49 -24.12
N GLY A 205 15.41 -2.40 -23.55
CA GLY A 205 15.28 -3.84 -23.77
C GLY A 205 13.90 -4.36 -23.36
N GLY A 206 13.40 -4.00 -22.17
CA GLY A 206 12.06 -4.39 -21.72
C GLY A 206 10.94 -3.68 -22.48
N VAL A 207 11.13 -2.41 -22.84
CA VAL A 207 10.17 -1.66 -23.66
C VAL A 207 9.92 -2.35 -25.01
N ARG A 208 10.97 -2.88 -25.65
CA ARG A 208 10.83 -3.63 -26.90
C ARG A 208 9.92 -4.85 -26.73
N GLU A 209 10.14 -5.65 -25.69
CA GLU A 209 9.32 -6.85 -25.42
C GLU A 209 7.85 -6.47 -25.16
N LEU A 210 7.58 -5.37 -24.46
CA LEU A 210 6.22 -4.91 -24.19
C LEU A 210 5.50 -4.38 -25.45
N ILE A 211 6.21 -3.70 -26.34
CA ILE A 211 5.67 -3.27 -27.64
C ILE A 211 5.33 -4.48 -28.50
N ASP A 212 6.24 -5.46 -28.56
CA ASP A 212 6.03 -6.69 -29.33
C ASP A 212 4.86 -7.52 -28.77
N LEU A 213 4.71 -7.55 -27.44
CA LEU A 213 3.56 -8.19 -26.78
C LEU A 213 2.24 -7.49 -27.12
N GLU A 214 2.19 -6.16 -27.12
CA GLU A 214 0.97 -5.41 -27.47
C GLU A 214 0.51 -5.68 -28.90
N ALA A 215 1.47 -5.81 -29.82
CA ALA A 215 1.20 -6.16 -31.22
C ALA A 215 0.74 -7.62 -31.42
N SER A 216 0.78 -8.46 -30.38
CA SER A 216 0.39 -9.86 -30.49
C SER A 216 -1.13 -10.04 -30.66
N PRO A 217 -1.58 -11.13 -31.31
CA PRO A 217 -3.00 -11.46 -31.40
C PRO A 217 -3.68 -11.59 -30.03
N ALA A 218 -2.95 -12.06 -29.02
CA ALA A 218 -3.46 -12.25 -27.66
C ALA A 218 -3.86 -10.92 -26.99
N MET A 219 -3.14 -9.83 -27.28
CA MET A 219 -3.46 -8.49 -26.76
C MET A 219 -4.45 -7.73 -27.66
N SER A 220 -4.48 -8.05 -28.95
CA SER A 220 -5.35 -7.42 -29.96
C SER A 220 -6.81 -7.87 -29.89
N ALA A 221 -7.09 -9.03 -29.29
CA ALA A 221 -8.45 -9.51 -29.03
C ALA A 221 -9.12 -8.64 -27.94
N ARG A 222 -9.69 -7.50 -28.36
CA ARG A 222 -10.48 -6.63 -27.48
C ARG A 222 -11.86 -7.27 -27.29
N PRO A 223 -12.33 -7.50 -26.06
CA PRO A 223 -13.72 -7.90 -25.86
C PRO A 223 -14.63 -6.85 -26.51
N GLN A 224 -15.64 -7.29 -27.26
CA GLN A 224 -16.60 -6.38 -27.87
C GLN A 224 -17.35 -5.59 -26.78
N ASN A 225 -17.67 -4.33 -27.08
CA ASN A 225 -18.25 -3.35 -26.18
C ASN A 225 -19.39 -3.94 -25.30
N PRO A 226 -19.33 -3.90 -23.94
CA PRO A 226 -20.40 -4.38 -23.08
C PRO A 226 -21.67 -3.50 -23.14
N GLU A 227 -21.61 -2.32 -23.76
CA GLU A 227 -22.74 -1.36 -23.84
C GLU A 227 -23.92 -1.79 -24.74
N ARG A 228 -23.93 -3.01 -25.31
CA ARG A 228 -25.04 -3.48 -26.17
C ARG A 228 -25.74 -4.75 -25.70
N SER A 229 -25.49 -5.22 -24.47
CA SER A 229 -26.24 -6.34 -23.90
C SER A 229 -27.27 -5.81 -22.89
N PRO A 230 -28.59 -6.01 -23.11
CA PRO A 230 -29.65 -5.63 -22.16
C PRO A 230 -29.60 -6.38 -20.81
N GLU A 231 -28.67 -7.32 -20.65
CA GLU A 231 -28.44 -8.10 -19.44
C GLU A 231 -27.32 -7.48 -18.59
N MET A 232 -27.51 -6.23 -18.13
CA MET A 232 -26.74 -5.67 -17.00
C MET A 232 -27.21 -6.29 -15.66
N SER A 233 -27.26 -7.62 -15.59
CA SER A 233 -27.64 -8.37 -14.38
C SER A 233 -26.56 -9.37 -13.94
N ALA A 234 -25.44 -9.46 -14.64
CA ALA A 234 -24.28 -10.21 -14.16
C ALA A 234 -23.42 -9.30 -13.26
N PRO A 235 -23.09 -9.71 -12.02
CA PRO A 235 -22.24 -8.92 -11.14
C PRO A 235 -20.90 -8.69 -11.82
N TYR A 236 -20.31 -7.51 -11.68
CA TYR A 236 -18.89 -7.27 -11.95
C TYR A 236 -18.07 -8.40 -11.29
N THR A 237 -17.70 -9.42 -12.06
CA THR A 237 -16.95 -10.57 -11.56
C THR A 237 -15.47 -10.18 -11.44
N ASP A 238 -14.81 -10.79 -10.47
CA ASP A 238 -13.38 -10.77 -10.10
C ASP A 238 -12.36 -10.71 -11.27
N SER A 239 -12.74 -11.12 -12.47
CA SER A 239 -11.85 -11.27 -13.61
C SER A 239 -11.71 -9.98 -14.44
N LEU A 240 -10.80 -9.08 -14.04
CA LEU A 240 -9.96 -8.49 -15.09
C LEU A 240 -9.24 -9.68 -15.73
N SER A 241 -9.50 -9.94 -17.02
CA SER A 241 -8.78 -11.00 -17.73
C SER A 241 -7.28 -10.74 -17.60
N GLY A 242 -6.45 -11.78 -17.46
CA GLY A 242 -5.01 -11.58 -17.34
C GLY A 242 -4.43 -10.76 -18.50
N ASN A 243 -5.08 -10.77 -19.67
CA ASN A 243 -4.73 -9.91 -20.80
C ASN A 243 -5.00 -8.42 -20.54
N GLN A 244 -6.12 -8.06 -19.89
CA GLN A 244 -6.36 -6.68 -19.44
C GLN A 244 -5.28 -6.21 -18.45
N ARG A 245 -4.95 -7.07 -17.48
CA ARG A 245 -3.86 -6.78 -16.52
C ARG A 245 -2.52 -6.60 -17.25
N ALA A 246 -2.22 -7.46 -18.23
CA ALA A 246 -1.01 -7.35 -19.05
C ALA A 246 -0.97 -6.04 -19.85
N ARG A 247 -2.08 -5.63 -20.51
CA ARG A 247 -2.15 -4.33 -21.22
C ARG A 247 -1.94 -3.14 -20.29
N ALA A 248 -2.42 -3.21 -19.05
CA ALA A 248 -2.16 -2.18 -18.05
C ALA A 248 -0.67 -2.11 -17.67
N GLU A 249 0.02 -3.25 -17.56
CA GLU A 249 1.49 -3.27 -17.35
C GLU A 249 2.27 -2.80 -18.57
N ILE A 250 1.84 -3.13 -19.80
CA ILE A 250 2.41 -2.60 -21.03
C ILE A 250 2.34 -1.07 -21.00
N ALA A 251 1.14 -0.52 -20.81
CA ALA A 251 0.93 0.93 -20.75
C ALA A 251 1.82 1.62 -19.70
N ARG A 252 2.00 0.99 -18.53
CA ARG A 252 2.87 1.48 -17.46
C ARG A 252 4.36 1.39 -17.80
N GLY A 253 4.79 0.32 -18.47
CA GLY A 253 6.19 -0.01 -18.71
C GLY A 253 6.85 0.76 -19.84
N ILE A 254 6.07 1.43 -20.72
CA ILE A 254 6.57 2.09 -21.94
C ILE A 254 6.61 3.63 -21.83
N ALA A 255 6.79 4.17 -20.63
CA ALA A 255 7.01 5.61 -20.41
C ALA A 255 8.31 6.10 -21.10
N LYS A 256 8.40 7.41 -21.39
CA LYS A 256 9.48 8.04 -22.15
C LYS A 256 10.87 7.75 -21.60
N SER A 257 11.03 7.78 -20.27
CA SER A 257 12.32 7.53 -19.61
C SER A 257 12.84 6.10 -19.83
N ALA A 258 11.95 5.11 -19.95
CA ALA A 258 12.32 3.72 -20.23
C ALA A 258 12.50 3.46 -21.74
N ALA A 259 11.68 4.11 -22.58
CA ALA A 259 11.72 3.93 -24.03
C ALA A 259 12.94 4.61 -24.68
N GLY A 260 13.43 5.70 -24.10
CA GLY A 260 14.45 6.54 -24.71
C GLY A 260 13.96 7.18 -26.02
N ASP A 261 14.90 7.63 -26.85
CA ASP A 261 14.57 8.31 -28.11
C ASP A 261 14.27 7.32 -29.24
N SER A 262 14.98 6.19 -29.30
CA SER A 262 14.85 5.23 -30.39
C SER A 262 13.52 4.48 -30.41
N LEU A 263 12.97 4.12 -29.24
CA LEU A 263 11.66 3.47 -29.13
C LEU A 263 10.53 4.45 -28.82
N GLY A 264 10.86 5.72 -28.55
CA GLY A 264 9.91 6.76 -28.16
C GLY A 264 8.70 6.87 -29.10
N PRO A 265 8.88 7.03 -30.43
CA PRO A 265 7.76 7.12 -31.37
C PRO A 265 6.86 5.87 -31.40
N LYS A 266 7.45 4.67 -31.30
CA LYS A 266 6.69 3.41 -31.28
C LYS A 266 5.87 3.27 -30.00
N ALA A 267 6.49 3.55 -28.85
CA ALA A 267 5.82 3.54 -27.55
C ALA A 267 4.68 4.57 -27.50
N LEU A 268 4.91 5.78 -28.01
CA LEU A 268 3.88 6.83 -28.09
C LEU A 268 2.68 6.38 -28.95
N ALA A 269 2.92 5.74 -30.09
CA ALA A 269 1.86 5.20 -30.95
C ALA A 269 1.04 4.09 -30.26
N VAL A 270 1.69 3.22 -29.48
CA VAL A 270 1.01 2.20 -28.66
C VAL A 270 0.14 2.88 -27.60
N LEU A 271 0.71 3.81 -26.84
CA LEU A 271 -0.01 4.53 -25.78
C LEU A 271 -1.22 5.29 -26.32
N ALA A 272 -1.12 5.94 -27.49
CA ALA A 272 -2.22 6.64 -28.12
C ALA A 272 -3.40 5.70 -28.44
N ARG A 273 -3.14 4.44 -28.81
CA ARG A 273 -4.21 3.42 -28.97
C ARG A 273 -4.78 2.96 -27.63
N LEU A 274 -3.94 2.80 -26.61
CA LEU A 274 -4.35 2.31 -25.29
C LEU A 274 -5.14 3.34 -24.48
N VAL A 275 -5.07 4.63 -24.82
CA VAL A 275 -6.00 5.64 -24.29
C VAL A 275 -7.45 5.38 -24.71
N GLY A 276 -7.67 4.66 -25.81
CA GLY A 276 -8.99 4.20 -26.22
C GLY A 276 -9.33 2.76 -25.79
N ASP A 277 -8.61 2.19 -24.81
CA ASP A 277 -8.92 0.84 -24.31
C ASP A 277 -10.27 0.80 -23.60
N ILE A 278 -10.95 -0.34 -23.66
CA ILE A 278 -12.24 -0.54 -22.98
C ILE A 278 -12.10 -0.46 -21.46
N ASP A 279 -10.93 -0.84 -20.94
CA ASP A 279 -10.65 -0.95 -19.52
C ASP A 279 -10.06 0.36 -18.94
N PRO A 280 -10.71 0.98 -17.94
CA PRO A 280 -10.20 2.21 -17.34
C PRO A 280 -8.83 2.04 -16.68
N HIS A 281 -8.47 0.86 -16.17
CA HIS A 281 -7.16 0.60 -15.58
C HIS A 281 -6.03 0.67 -16.62
N VAL A 282 -6.30 0.24 -17.86
CA VAL A 282 -5.38 0.39 -18.99
C VAL A 282 -5.27 1.86 -19.37
N ARG A 283 -6.42 2.55 -19.53
CA ARG A 283 -6.46 3.98 -19.90
C ARG A 283 -5.72 4.86 -18.87
N VAL A 284 -5.91 4.64 -17.57
CA VAL A 284 -5.20 5.35 -16.49
C VAL A 284 -3.68 5.24 -16.64
N ASN A 285 -3.14 4.04 -16.88
CA ASN A 285 -1.69 3.88 -17.07
C ASN A 285 -1.21 4.48 -18.39
N ALA A 286 -2.01 4.37 -19.46
CA ALA A 286 -1.66 4.92 -20.76
C ALA A 286 -1.53 6.45 -20.68
N VAL A 287 -2.51 7.11 -20.06
CA VAL A 287 -2.54 8.55 -19.81
C VAL A 287 -1.33 9.01 -18.98
N ARG A 288 -1.00 8.31 -17.88
CA ARG A 288 0.19 8.64 -17.07
C ARG A 288 1.49 8.54 -17.85
N SER A 289 1.67 7.46 -18.61
CA SER A 289 2.86 7.28 -19.44
C SER A 289 2.92 8.31 -20.57
N LEU A 290 1.78 8.69 -21.16
CA LEU A 290 1.70 9.75 -22.17
C LEU A 290 2.18 11.10 -21.65
N GLY A 291 1.86 11.47 -20.41
CA GLY A 291 2.36 12.71 -19.79
C GLY A 291 3.90 12.83 -19.84
N THR A 292 4.62 11.71 -19.89
CA THR A 292 6.09 11.73 -19.98
C THR A 292 6.65 12.10 -21.36
N TYR A 293 5.80 12.17 -22.40
CA TYR A 293 6.18 12.52 -23.77
C TYR A 293 6.00 14.01 -24.10
N GLY A 294 5.56 14.82 -23.13
CA GLY A 294 5.42 16.26 -23.29
C GLY A 294 4.40 16.66 -24.38
N PRO A 295 4.65 17.72 -25.16
CA PRO A 295 3.67 18.28 -26.09
C PRO A 295 3.10 17.30 -27.13
N GLN A 296 3.85 16.25 -27.50
CA GLN A 296 3.39 15.24 -28.47
C GLN A 296 2.18 14.44 -27.97
N ALA A 297 2.00 14.33 -26.65
CA ALA A 297 0.89 13.62 -26.03
C ALA A 297 -0.36 14.49 -25.80
N LYS A 298 -0.28 15.80 -26.09
CA LYS A 298 -1.31 16.79 -25.72
C LYS A 298 -2.71 16.40 -26.19
N ALA A 299 -2.88 16.03 -27.46
CA ALA A 299 -4.17 15.67 -28.02
C ALA A 299 -4.81 14.46 -27.30
N SER A 300 -4.02 13.42 -27.04
CA SER A 300 -4.48 12.22 -26.33
C SER A 300 -4.86 12.51 -24.87
N LEU A 301 -4.14 13.42 -24.21
CA LEU A 301 -4.46 13.82 -22.83
C LEU A 301 -5.72 14.69 -22.75
N ILE A 302 -5.91 15.63 -23.69
CA ILE A 302 -7.17 16.39 -23.81
C ILE A 302 -8.35 15.47 -24.12
N TYR A 303 -8.15 14.44 -24.95
CA TYR A 303 -9.18 13.42 -25.16
C TYR A 303 -9.55 12.71 -23.85
N ALA A 304 -8.56 12.31 -23.06
CA ALA A 304 -8.76 11.59 -21.79
C ALA A 304 -9.44 12.43 -20.69
N THR A 305 -9.46 13.77 -20.77
CA THR A 305 -10.23 14.60 -19.82
C THR A 305 -11.73 14.51 -20.03
N ARG A 306 -12.20 13.90 -21.12
CA ARG A 306 -13.61 13.67 -21.43
C ARG A 306 -14.05 12.22 -21.20
N ASP A 307 -13.18 11.41 -20.59
CA ASP A 307 -13.48 10.01 -20.31
C ASP A 307 -14.69 9.87 -19.39
N TYR A 308 -15.49 8.81 -19.55
CA TYR A 308 -16.63 8.55 -18.67
C TYR A 308 -16.15 8.18 -17.25
N ASP A 309 -14.99 7.55 -17.14
CA ASP A 309 -14.40 7.13 -15.88
C ASP A 309 -13.69 8.31 -15.20
N PRO A 310 -14.09 8.67 -13.97
CA PRO A 310 -13.51 9.82 -13.28
C PRO A 310 -12.04 9.63 -12.93
N ASN A 311 -11.58 8.41 -12.69
CA ASN A 311 -10.19 8.11 -12.38
C ASN A 311 -9.28 8.26 -13.62
N VAL A 312 -9.80 8.02 -14.83
CA VAL A 312 -9.09 8.35 -16.08
C VAL A 312 -8.96 9.86 -16.24
N ARG A 313 -10.04 10.62 -16.02
CA ARG A 313 -10.00 12.09 -16.10
C ARG A 313 -9.01 12.68 -15.09
N ILE A 314 -9.03 12.22 -13.83
CA ILE A 314 -8.09 12.65 -12.79
C ILE A 314 -6.64 12.30 -13.17
N ALA A 315 -6.39 11.09 -13.67
CA ALA A 315 -5.06 10.71 -14.15
C ALA A 315 -4.58 11.62 -15.31
N ALA A 316 -5.50 12.07 -16.17
CA ALA A 316 -5.19 13.02 -17.23
C ALA A 316 -4.84 14.40 -16.66
N ALA A 317 -5.65 14.92 -15.72
CA ALA A 317 -5.37 16.16 -15.00
C ALA A 317 -4.00 16.17 -14.32
N GLN A 318 -3.57 15.03 -13.76
CA GLN A 318 -2.25 14.84 -13.13
C GLN A 318 -1.09 14.78 -14.14
N SER A 319 -1.36 14.54 -15.42
CA SER A 319 -0.34 14.28 -16.44
C SER A 319 -0.01 15.50 -17.30
N PHE A 320 -0.54 16.68 -16.96
CA PHE A 320 -0.41 17.90 -17.77
C PHE A 320 0.82 18.75 -17.47
N GLY A 321 1.53 18.51 -16.34
CA GLY A 321 2.61 19.39 -15.87
C GLY A 321 3.74 19.67 -16.87
N THR A 322 4.05 18.72 -17.76
CA THR A 322 5.06 18.84 -18.81
C THR A 322 4.47 19.07 -20.22
N VAL A 323 3.14 19.18 -20.32
CA VAL A 323 2.37 19.16 -21.58
C VAL A 323 1.71 20.50 -21.87
N LEU A 324 1.31 21.23 -20.82
CA LEU A 324 0.64 22.52 -20.94
C LEU A 324 1.49 23.55 -21.67
N SER A 325 0.84 24.35 -22.51
CA SER A 325 1.48 25.49 -23.17
C SER A 325 1.80 26.58 -22.15
N LYS A 326 2.90 27.31 -22.38
CA LYS A 326 3.30 28.42 -21.50
C LYS A 326 2.31 29.59 -21.48
N ASP A 327 1.48 29.71 -22.52
CA ASP A 327 0.42 30.72 -22.64
C ASP A 327 -0.91 30.32 -21.97
N ALA A 328 -0.98 29.13 -21.36
CA ALA A 328 -2.16 28.62 -20.67
C ALA A 328 -3.45 28.56 -21.51
N THR A 329 -3.36 28.56 -22.84
CA THR A 329 -4.53 28.61 -23.73
C THR A 329 -5.52 27.45 -23.52
N GLU A 330 -5.04 26.28 -23.07
CA GLU A 330 -5.90 25.13 -22.82
C GLU A 330 -6.59 25.14 -21.46
N LEU A 331 -6.10 25.91 -20.48
CA LEU A 331 -6.56 25.83 -19.09
C LEU A 331 -8.06 26.09 -18.91
N PRO A 332 -8.68 27.12 -19.54
CA PRO A 332 -10.12 27.36 -19.37
C PRO A 332 -10.99 26.18 -19.81
N ALA A 333 -10.64 25.55 -20.94
CA ALA A 333 -11.38 24.40 -21.45
C ALA A 333 -11.16 23.15 -20.58
N LEU A 334 -9.94 22.93 -20.08
CA LEU A 334 -9.62 21.84 -19.15
C LEU A 334 -10.33 22.03 -17.81
N TRP A 335 -10.36 23.25 -17.28
CA TRP A 335 -11.02 23.59 -16.02
C TRP A 335 -12.54 23.36 -16.05
N ALA A 336 -13.15 23.58 -17.21
CA ALA A 336 -14.57 23.32 -17.45
C ALA A 336 -14.90 21.83 -17.68
N ALA A 337 -13.90 20.98 -17.96
CA ALA A 337 -14.13 19.58 -18.33
C ALA A 337 -14.66 18.73 -17.16
N ASP A 338 -14.26 19.03 -15.92
CA ASP A 338 -14.73 18.34 -14.72
C ASP A 338 -14.67 19.30 -13.52
N THR A 339 -15.79 19.43 -12.80
CA THR A 339 -15.95 20.35 -11.67
C THR A 339 -15.59 19.73 -10.32
N SER A 340 -15.22 18.45 -10.28
CA SER A 340 -14.84 17.76 -9.05
C SER A 340 -13.56 18.35 -8.47
N ILE A 341 -13.48 18.37 -7.14
CA ILE A 341 -12.32 18.86 -6.41
C ILE A 341 -11.08 18.04 -6.80
N ALA A 342 -11.19 16.72 -6.86
CA ALA A 342 -10.06 15.83 -7.19
C ALA A 342 -9.43 16.15 -8.56
N PHE A 343 -10.27 16.36 -9.60
CA PHE A 343 -9.78 16.72 -10.92
C PHE A 343 -9.15 18.12 -10.93
N ARG A 344 -9.86 19.12 -10.40
CA ARG A 344 -9.40 20.52 -10.44
C ARG A 344 -8.15 20.74 -9.58
N SER A 345 -8.05 20.14 -8.40
CA SER A 345 -6.82 20.16 -7.59
C SER A 345 -5.64 19.54 -8.34
N SER A 346 -5.86 18.43 -9.05
CA SER A 346 -4.81 17.80 -9.88
C SER A 346 -4.38 18.68 -11.05
N LEU A 347 -5.33 19.39 -11.67
CA LEU A 347 -5.04 20.34 -12.75
C LEU A 347 -4.27 21.57 -12.25
N LEU A 348 -4.62 22.09 -11.06
CA LEU A 348 -3.88 23.19 -10.42
C LEU A 348 -2.43 22.80 -10.12
N ALA A 349 -2.22 21.60 -9.56
CA ALA A 349 -0.89 21.06 -9.32
C ALA A 349 -0.07 20.98 -10.63
N SER A 350 -0.66 20.41 -11.70
CA SER A 350 -0.02 20.37 -13.02
C SER A 350 0.26 21.75 -13.60
N ALA A 351 -0.67 22.71 -13.47
CA ALA A 351 -0.47 24.08 -13.93
C ALA A 351 0.69 24.76 -13.18
N ALA A 352 0.78 24.56 -11.86
CA ALA A 352 1.86 25.09 -11.03
C ALA A 352 3.23 24.49 -11.41
N GLN A 353 3.30 23.18 -11.67
CA GLN A 353 4.49 22.49 -12.19
C GLN A 353 4.93 23.07 -13.55
N ALA A 354 3.96 23.42 -14.41
CA ALA A 354 4.22 24.07 -15.69
C ALA A 354 4.66 25.55 -15.57
N GLY A 355 4.61 26.13 -14.36
CA GLY A 355 4.91 27.53 -14.08
C GLY A 355 3.76 28.49 -14.39
N LEU A 356 2.54 27.98 -14.55
CA LEU A 356 1.35 28.76 -14.83
C LEU A 356 0.73 29.28 -13.54
N ARG A 357 0.03 30.41 -13.64
CA ARG A 357 -0.59 31.11 -12.50
C ARG A 357 -2.08 31.33 -12.77
N PRO A 358 -2.91 30.25 -12.73
CA PRO A 358 -4.35 30.37 -12.98
C PRO A 358 -5.01 31.31 -11.96
N ALA A 359 -5.95 32.13 -12.43
CA ALA A 359 -6.69 33.07 -11.59
C ALA A 359 -7.53 32.34 -10.52
N GLU A 360 -7.92 31.12 -10.82
CA GLU A 360 -8.69 30.20 -9.98
C GLU A 360 -7.98 29.86 -8.66
N LEU A 361 -6.65 29.97 -8.60
CA LEU A 361 -5.90 29.85 -7.33
C LEU A 361 -6.28 30.95 -6.33
N ILE A 362 -6.66 32.14 -6.81
CA ILE A 362 -7.07 33.26 -5.96
C ILE A 362 -8.48 33.02 -5.43
N GLU A 363 -9.39 32.53 -6.27
CA GLU A 363 -10.76 32.18 -5.89
C GLU A 363 -10.76 31.12 -4.78
N TRP A 364 -10.01 30.02 -4.98
CA TRP A 364 -9.98 28.91 -4.05
C TRP A 364 -9.31 29.26 -2.71
N ALA A 365 -8.33 30.16 -2.71
CA ALA A 365 -7.65 30.60 -1.50
C ALA A 365 -8.58 31.28 -0.49
N SER A 366 -9.69 31.85 -0.96
CA SER A 366 -10.67 32.56 -0.13
C SER A 366 -11.95 31.75 0.11
N SER A 367 -12.00 30.49 -0.35
CA SER A 367 -13.17 29.63 -0.21
C SER A 367 -13.48 29.32 1.26
N PRO A 368 -14.76 29.22 1.67
CA PRO A 368 -15.11 28.69 2.99
C PRO A 368 -14.72 27.20 3.16
N ASP A 369 -14.62 26.45 2.05
CA ASP A 369 -14.19 25.05 2.08
C ASP A 369 -12.68 24.93 2.22
N TRP A 370 -12.23 24.45 3.38
CA TRP A 370 -10.82 24.27 3.71
C TRP A 370 -10.08 23.41 2.68
N ARG A 371 -10.76 22.48 2.00
CA ARG A 371 -10.14 21.58 1.02
C ARG A 371 -9.63 22.35 -0.19
N LEU A 372 -10.35 23.39 -0.61
CA LEU A 372 -9.95 24.23 -1.73
C LEU A 372 -8.74 25.09 -1.33
N ARG A 373 -8.74 25.64 -0.11
CA ARG A 373 -7.60 26.41 0.43
C ARG A 373 -6.35 25.54 0.60
N ALA A 374 -6.50 24.33 1.12
CA ALA A 374 -5.41 23.36 1.22
C ALA A 374 -4.89 22.95 -0.17
N ALA A 375 -5.76 22.75 -1.15
CA ALA A 375 -5.34 22.47 -2.52
C ALA A 375 -4.53 23.62 -3.15
N VAL A 376 -4.86 24.88 -2.83
CA VAL A 376 -4.04 26.03 -3.24
C VAL A 376 -2.66 25.99 -2.59
N ALA A 377 -2.58 25.70 -1.29
CA ALA A 377 -1.31 25.54 -0.60
C ALA A 377 -0.45 24.43 -1.23
N SER A 378 -1.02 23.23 -1.43
CA SER A 378 -0.31 22.11 -2.05
C SER A 378 0.17 22.44 -3.46
N ALA A 379 -0.69 23.01 -4.32
CA ALA A 379 -0.30 23.41 -5.67
C ALA A 379 0.81 24.47 -5.68
N ALA A 380 0.85 25.36 -4.69
CA ALA A 380 1.94 26.32 -4.53
C ALA A 380 3.29 25.64 -4.25
N GLY A 381 3.31 24.49 -3.59
CA GLY A 381 4.52 23.70 -3.34
C GLY A 381 5.03 22.96 -4.58
N ASP A 382 4.16 22.68 -5.57
CA ASP A 382 4.50 21.94 -6.78
C ASP A 382 5.21 22.79 -7.86
N THR A 383 5.30 24.10 -7.67
CA THR A 383 5.95 25.01 -8.61
C THR A 383 7.46 25.08 -8.41
N ILE A 384 8.21 25.33 -9.49
CA ILE A 384 9.64 25.66 -9.42
C ILE A 384 9.89 27.12 -9.00
N ASP A 385 8.88 28.00 -9.10
CA ASP A 385 8.97 29.42 -8.73
C ASP A 385 8.76 29.61 -7.22
N ARG A 386 9.88 29.64 -6.49
CA ARG A 386 9.91 29.80 -5.03
C ARG A 386 9.23 31.08 -4.55
N ALA A 387 9.38 32.19 -5.27
CA ALA A 387 8.74 33.45 -4.87
C ALA A 387 7.22 33.33 -4.95
N PHE A 388 6.71 32.67 -6.01
CA PHE A 388 5.29 32.37 -6.13
C PHE A 388 4.81 31.43 -5.02
N ALA A 389 5.54 30.33 -4.77
CA ALA A 389 5.22 29.36 -3.72
C ALA A 389 5.06 30.06 -2.35
N ILE A 390 6.06 30.86 -1.96
CA ILE A 390 6.06 31.61 -0.70
C ILE A 390 4.90 32.61 -0.66
N SER A 391 4.66 33.36 -1.74
CA SER A 391 3.59 34.36 -1.80
C SER A 391 2.18 33.77 -1.58
N ARG A 392 1.99 32.48 -1.89
CA ARG A 392 0.71 31.78 -1.78
C ARG A 392 0.59 30.97 -0.50
N ALA A 393 1.64 30.26 -0.10
CA ALA A 393 1.62 29.40 1.07
C ALA A 393 1.82 30.18 2.39
N ALA A 394 2.67 31.21 2.42
CA ALA A 394 2.96 31.93 3.67
C ALA A 394 1.73 32.54 4.35
N PRO A 395 0.76 33.18 3.64
CA PRO A 395 -0.46 33.66 4.25
C PRO A 395 -1.31 32.55 4.89
N LEU A 396 -1.33 31.36 4.27
CA LEU A 396 -2.12 30.21 4.70
C LEU A 396 -1.55 29.51 5.95
N THR A 397 -0.33 29.84 6.38
CA THR A 397 0.19 29.41 7.70
C THR A 397 -0.60 29.97 8.88
N ARG A 398 -1.47 30.95 8.65
CA ARG A 398 -2.36 31.54 9.65
C ARG A 398 -3.83 31.16 9.46
N ASP A 399 -4.13 30.21 8.58
CA ASP A 399 -5.50 29.78 8.32
C ASP A 399 -6.18 29.24 9.59
N PRO A 400 -7.48 29.50 9.82
CA PRO A 400 -8.19 28.95 10.97
C PRO A 400 -8.21 27.41 10.99
N ASP A 401 -8.18 26.75 9.82
CA ASP A 401 -8.18 25.29 9.73
C ASP A 401 -6.74 24.73 9.78
N PRO A 402 -6.41 23.85 10.74
CA PRO A 402 -5.07 23.30 10.87
C PRO A 402 -4.62 22.52 9.63
N ARG A 403 -5.54 21.93 8.86
CA ARG A 403 -5.22 21.16 7.65
C ARG A 403 -4.70 22.04 6.52
N VAL A 404 -5.18 23.28 6.47
CA VAL A 404 -4.67 24.29 5.53
C VAL A 404 -3.29 24.78 5.98
N ARG A 405 -3.11 25.01 7.29
CA ARG A 405 -1.81 25.40 7.84
C ARG A 405 -0.74 24.33 7.59
N GLU A 406 -1.08 23.06 7.80
CA GLU A 406 -0.21 21.92 7.54
C GLU A 406 0.24 21.89 6.07
N ALA A 407 -0.71 21.93 5.12
CA ALA A 407 -0.41 21.96 3.69
C ALA A 407 0.44 23.19 3.31
N ALA A 408 0.19 24.34 3.94
CA ALA A 408 0.97 25.55 3.73
C ALA A 408 2.42 25.42 4.21
N TYR A 409 2.64 24.85 5.40
CA TYR A 409 3.99 24.59 5.89
C TYR A 409 4.73 23.59 5.01
N ALA A 410 4.08 22.51 4.59
CA ALA A 410 4.67 21.55 3.66
C ALA A 410 5.10 22.21 2.33
N ALA A 411 4.25 23.07 1.77
CA ALA A 411 4.52 23.77 0.51
C ALA A 411 5.62 24.84 0.59
N LEU A 412 5.86 25.40 1.78
CA LEU A 412 6.88 26.43 1.98
C LEU A 412 8.30 25.89 1.89
N VAL A 413 8.51 24.60 2.12
CA VAL A 413 9.86 24.06 2.27
C VAL A 413 10.43 23.63 0.91
N PRO A 414 11.59 24.16 0.49
CA PRO A 414 12.21 23.73 -0.76
C PRO A 414 12.81 22.32 -0.61
N PRO A 415 13.16 21.65 -1.73
CA PRO A 415 13.92 20.41 -1.68
C PRO A 415 15.18 20.53 -0.80
N PRO A 416 15.62 19.46 -0.11
CA PRO A 416 16.77 19.51 0.79
C PRO A 416 18.09 19.98 0.15
N THR A 417 18.18 19.93 -1.19
CA THR A 417 19.34 20.40 -1.97
C THR A 417 19.42 21.92 -2.12
N MET A 418 18.36 22.66 -1.79
CA MET A 418 18.31 24.12 -1.85
C MET A 418 18.36 24.73 -0.44
N PRO A 419 18.99 25.92 -0.29
CA PRO A 419 18.98 26.63 0.98
C PRO A 419 17.56 27.04 1.37
N LEU A 420 17.30 27.06 2.68
CA LEU A 420 16.04 27.55 3.22
C LEU A 420 16.14 29.07 3.41
N GLU A 421 15.15 29.81 2.93
CA GLU A 421 15.09 31.26 3.08
C GLU A 421 14.83 31.65 4.55
N ASP A 422 15.52 32.67 5.07
CA ASP A 422 15.38 33.09 6.49
C ASP A 422 13.93 33.45 6.88
N SER A 423 13.19 34.06 5.95
CA SER A 423 11.77 34.38 6.14
C SER A 423 10.91 33.13 6.28
N VAL A 424 11.24 32.05 5.56
CA VAL A 424 10.57 30.76 5.65
C VAL A 424 10.99 30.03 6.92
N HIS A 425 12.28 30.05 7.27
CA HIS A 425 12.77 29.49 8.53
C HIS A 425 12.05 30.10 9.73
N ALA A 426 11.88 31.43 9.76
CA ALA A 426 11.12 32.11 10.80
C ALA A 426 9.65 31.64 10.88
N LEU A 427 9.00 31.35 9.73
CA LEU A 427 7.65 30.78 9.72
C LEU A 427 7.63 29.37 10.31
N LEU A 428 8.61 28.51 9.96
CA LEU A 428 8.72 27.15 10.51
C LEU A 428 8.94 27.19 12.03
N VAL A 429 9.85 28.04 12.52
CA VAL A 429 10.07 28.20 13.97
C VAL A 429 8.79 28.63 14.70
N ASN A 430 7.94 29.46 14.08
CA ASN A 430 6.63 29.78 14.63
C ASN A 430 5.68 28.57 14.61
N GLY A 431 5.70 27.79 13.53
CA GLY A 431 4.89 26.57 13.38
C GLY A 431 5.18 25.48 14.42
N LEU A 432 6.39 25.47 15.01
CA LEU A 432 6.73 24.60 16.13
C LEU A 432 5.86 24.83 17.39
N ARG A 433 5.12 25.94 17.44
CA ARG A 433 4.21 26.28 18.54
C ARG A 433 2.73 26.14 18.16
N ASP A 434 2.41 25.60 16.98
CA ASP A 434 1.02 25.47 16.52
C ASP A 434 0.20 24.65 17.53
N PRO A 435 -1.07 25.02 17.83
CA PRO A 435 -1.92 24.22 18.70
C PRO A 435 -2.19 22.81 18.17
N ASP A 436 -2.25 22.63 16.85
CA ASP A 436 -2.46 21.33 16.22
C ASP A 436 -1.14 20.57 16.10
N PHE A 437 -1.12 19.34 16.60
CA PHE A 437 0.10 18.54 16.66
C PHE A 437 0.54 17.98 15.31
N TYR A 438 -0.36 17.85 14.32
CA TYR A 438 0.05 17.46 12.97
C TYR A 438 0.76 18.60 12.27
N VAL A 439 0.30 19.84 12.46
CA VAL A 439 1.05 21.01 11.97
C VAL A 439 2.45 21.03 12.57
N ARG A 440 2.58 20.80 13.89
CA ARG A 440 3.90 20.69 14.53
C ARG A 440 4.72 19.53 13.96
N ALA A 441 4.13 18.35 13.78
CA ALA A 441 4.81 17.18 13.21
C ALA A 441 5.35 17.45 11.80
N THR A 442 4.56 18.03 10.91
CA THR A 442 4.98 18.44 9.56
C THR A 442 6.13 19.44 9.61
N VAL A 443 6.01 20.49 10.43
CA VAL A 443 7.06 21.50 10.59
C VAL A 443 8.36 20.86 11.10
N ILE A 444 8.30 20.03 12.14
CA ILE A 444 9.49 19.35 12.68
C ILE A 444 10.10 18.41 11.63
N GLY A 445 9.28 17.64 10.92
CA GLY A 445 9.73 16.73 9.86
C GLY A 445 10.46 17.47 8.76
N THR A 446 9.93 18.61 8.30
CA THR A 446 10.60 19.42 7.27
C THR A 446 11.91 20.06 7.74
N LEU A 447 12.03 20.39 9.04
CA LEU A 447 13.29 20.85 9.64
C LEU A 447 14.29 19.68 9.80
N ALA A 448 13.81 18.45 9.99
CA ALA A 448 14.64 17.26 10.15
C ALA A 448 15.43 16.88 8.88
N ASP A 449 15.02 17.37 7.71
CA ASP A 449 15.80 17.26 6.46
C ASP A 449 17.06 18.15 6.46
N ARG A 450 17.06 19.21 7.27
CA ARG A 450 18.14 20.20 7.39
C ARG A 450 18.39 20.56 8.86
N PRO A 451 18.68 19.58 9.73
CA PRO A 451 18.67 19.80 11.17
C PRO A 451 19.81 20.71 11.58
N SER A 452 19.55 21.53 12.59
CA SER A 452 20.45 22.52 13.18
C SER A 452 20.31 22.53 14.71
N VAL A 453 21.43 22.74 15.42
CA VAL A 453 21.40 22.93 16.88
C VAL A 453 20.64 24.20 17.28
N VAL A 454 20.53 25.17 16.39
CA VAL A 454 19.80 26.44 16.62
C VAL A 454 18.32 26.18 16.89
N ASP A 455 17.71 25.25 16.15
CA ASP A 455 16.28 24.95 16.26
C ASP A 455 15.97 23.93 17.38
N LEU A 456 17.01 23.27 17.92
CA LEU A 456 16.85 22.17 18.89
C LEU A 456 16.04 22.59 20.11
N ALA A 457 16.26 23.79 20.63
CA ALA A 457 15.50 24.30 21.78
C ALA A 457 14.00 24.41 21.48
N ALA A 458 13.64 24.91 20.29
CA ALA A 458 12.25 25.07 19.87
C ALA A 458 11.60 23.70 19.57
N VAL A 459 12.34 22.78 18.97
CA VAL A 459 11.87 21.40 18.73
C VAL A 459 11.62 20.68 20.05
N LEU A 460 12.50 20.80 21.05
CA LEU A 460 12.30 20.19 22.37
C LEU A 460 11.14 20.85 23.14
N ALA A 461 10.90 22.14 22.96
CA ALA A 461 9.71 22.79 23.49
C ALA A 461 8.42 22.22 22.87
N SER A 462 8.42 21.99 21.55
CA SER A 462 7.32 21.33 20.84
C SER A 462 7.12 19.88 21.33
N TYR A 463 8.19 19.12 21.55
CA TYR A 463 8.14 17.77 22.15
C TYR A 463 7.49 17.79 23.54
N SER A 464 7.86 18.76 24.38
CA SER A 464 7.28 18.91 25.72
C SER A 464 5.78 19.25 25.66
N GLN A 465 5.38 20.18 24.77
CA GLN A 465 3.97 20.49 24.51
C GLN A 465 3.20 19.24 24.06
N ALA A 466 3.84 18.40 23.24
CA ALA A 466 3.24 17.20 22.68
C ALA A 466 2.94 16.09 23.71
N GLY A 467 3.37 16.23 24.97
CA GLY A 467 2.92 15.36 26.06
C GLY A 467 1.42 15.46 26.36
N ARG A 468 0.73 16.49 25.85
CA ARG A 468 -0.72 16.68 26.00
C ARG A 468 -1.52 16.29 24.75
N ASP A 469 -0.85 15.89 23.68
CA ASP A 469 -1.50 15.52 22.43
C ASP A 469 -2.21 14.17 22.56
N SER A 470 -3.30 14.01 21.81
CA SER A 470 -4.03 12.75 21.71
C SER A 470 -3.30 11.68 20.89
N ALA A 471 -2.26 12.05 20.16
CA ALA A 471 -1.42 11.15 19.38
C ALA A 471 0.08 11.47 19.60
N ASN A 472 0.96 10.70 18.96
CA ASN A 472 2.40 10.74 19.18
C ASN A 472 3.19 11.39 18.02
N ASP A 473 2.54 11.83 16.95
CA ASP A 473 3.17 12.26 15.70
C ASP A 473 4.21 13.38 15.90
N ALA A 474 3.86 14.43 16.64
CA ALA A 474 4.80 15.52 16.97
C ALA A 474 5.97 15.05 17.84
N ARG A 475 5.73 14.10 18.75
CA ARG A 475 6.78 13.50 19.58
C ARG A 475 7.75 12.67 18.73
N LEU A 476 7.21 11.83 17.85
CA LEU A 476 7.97 11.03 16.89
C LEU A 476 8.82 11.92 15.98
N ALA A 477 8.23 12.97 15.39
CA ALA A 477 8.94 13.89 14.53
C ALA A 477 10.11 14.57 15.28
N ALA A 478 9.92 14.98 16.54
CA ALA A 478 10.99 15.57 17.34
C ALA A 478 12.11 14.58 17.68
N ILE A 479 11.77 13.33 18.01
CA ILE A 479 12.76 12.26 18.24
C ILE A 479 13.58 12.03 16.96
N GLN A 480 12.92 11.96 15.80
CA GLN A 480 13.57 11.81 14.50
C GLN A 480 14.44 13.01 14.15
N TYR A 481 14.00 14.23 14.45
CA TYR A 481 14.79 15.44 14.29
C TYR A 481 16.11 15.37 15.07
N VAL A 482 16.06 14.96 16.35
CA VAL A 482 17.27 14.76 17.17
C VAL A 482 18.16 13.69 16.56
N GLY A 483 17.59 12.59 16.07
CA GLY A 483 18.34 11.55 15.36
C GLY A 483 19.04 12.07 14.10
N ALA A 484 18.34 12.87 13.29
CA ALA A 484 18.89 13.50 12.10
C ALA A 484 20.01 14.49 12.44
N LEU A 485 19.81 15.33 13.46
CA LEU A 485 20.84 16.25 13.96
C LEU A 485 22.07 15.50 14.46
N TRP A 486 21.88 14.44 15.24
CA TRP A 486 22.97 13.61 15.75
C TRP A 486 23.80 12.99 14.62
N LYS A 487 23.13 12.46 13.60
CA LYS A 487 23.78 11.88 12.42
C LYS A 487 24.54 12.92 11.60
N LYS A 488 23.96 14.12 11.44
CA LYS A 488 24.54 15.19 10.61
C LYS A 488 25.71 15.89 11.31
N ASP A 489 25.53 16.28 12.57
CA ASP A 489 26.50 17.09 13.32
C ASP A 489 26.38 16.84 14.84
N SER A 490 26.77 15.66 15.30
CA SER A 490 26.83 15.37 16.74
C SER A 490 27.82 16.25 17.52
N SER A 491 28.75 16.94 16.84
CA SER A 491 29.73 17.81 17.50
C SER A 491 29.09 19.10 18.03
N SER A 492 28.05 19.59 17.35
CA SER A 492 27.23 20.72 17.79
C SER A 492 26.47 20.47 19.11
N LEU A 493 26.24 19.19 19.45
CA LEU A 493 25.58 18.77 20.69
C LEU A 493 26.59 18.79 21.83
N ASN A 494 26.78 19.96 22.44
CA ASN A 494 27.65 20.15 23.61
C ASN A 494 27.19 19.33 24.84
N PRO A 495 28.00 19.25 25.91
CA PRO A 495 27.66 18.46 27.11
C PRO A 495 26.31 18.82 27.74
N THR A 496 25.91 20.09 27.72
CA THR A 496 24.61 20.55 28.24
C THR A 496 23.45 19.95 27.45
N TRP A 497 23.50 20.00 26.10
CA TRP A 497 22.48 19.39 25.26
C TRP A 497 22.42 17.87 25.45
N ARG A 498 23.57 17.21 25.53
CA ARG A 498 23.63 15.75 25.75
C ARG A 498 23.01 15.37 27.09
N ALA A 499 23.27 16.13 28.16
CA ALA A 499 22.67 15.92 29.47
C ALA A 499 21.15 16.11 29.44
N GLN A 500 20.66 17.17 28.78
CA GLN A 500 19.23 17.42 28.63
C GLN A 500 18.53 16.30 27.84
N LEU A 501 19.10 15.87 26.71
CA LEU A 501 18.56 14.77 25.91
C LEU A 501 18.56 13.45 26.69
N ALA A 502 19.65 13.13 27.40
CA ALA A 502 19.74 11.93 28.24
C ALA A 502 18.69 11.93 29.38
N GLY A 503 18.34 13.11 29.89
CA GLY A 503 17.30 13.31 30.91
C GLY A 503 15.87 13.03 30.43
N THR A 504 15.64 12.90 29.12
CA THR A 504 14.30 12.61 28.56
C THR A 504 13.77 11.27 29.11
N PRO A 505 12.57 11.24 29.72
CA PRO A 505 11.96 10.01 30.22
C PRO A 505 11.85 8.94 29.13
N VAL A 506 11.88 7.67 29.51
CA VAL A 506 11.70 6.58 28.54
C VAL A 506 10.24 6.57 28.05
N PRO A 507 9.96 6.73 26.74
CA PRO A 507 8.60 6.74 26.24
C PRO A 507 7.86 5.43 26.51
N ALA A 508 6.59 5.52 26.94
CA ALA A 508 5.73 4.34 27.07
C ALA A 508 5.40 3.72 25.71
N ASP A 509 5.35 4.55 24.67
CA ASP A 509 5.07 4.15 23.30
C ASP A 509 6.28 3.43 22.66
N PRO A 510 6.13 2.16 22.21
CA PRO A 510 7.22 1.44 21.55
C PRO A 510 7.70 2.09 20.25
N LEU A 511 6.85 2.83 19.53
CA LEU A 511 7.24 3.54 18.30
C LEU A 511 8.20 4.70 18.61
N GLU A 512 7.93 5.45 19.67
CA GLU A 512 8.83 6.50 20.15
C GLU A 512 10.19 5.93 20.57
N ARG A 513 10.18 4.79 21.29
CA ARG A 513 11.42 4.09 21.66
C ARG A 513 12.19 3.59 20.45
N ALA A 514 11.50 3.05 19.44
CA ALA A 514 12.12 2.59 18.21
C ALA A 514 12.75 3.74 17.41
N ALA A 515 12.06 4.88 17.30
CA ALA A 515 12.58 6.08 16.64
C ALA A 515 13.85 6.63 17.34
N GLY A 516 13.92 6.50 18.67
CA GLY A 516 15.08 6.93 19.44
C GLY A 516 16.31 6.01 19.36
N LYS A 517 16.20 4.81 18.78
CA LYS A 517 17.28 3.81 18.74
C LYS A 517 18.57 4.32 18.08
N ALA A 518 18.46 5.24 17.12
CA ALA A 518 19.61 5.82 16.42
C ALA A 518 20.37 6.89 17.23
N VAL A 519 19.85 7.28 18.40
CA VAL A 519 20.42 8.35 19.24
C VAL A 519 21.13 7.71 20.45
N PRO A 520 22.48 7.78 20.54
CA PRO A 520 23.25 7.09 21.58
C PRO A 520 22.82 7.38 23.03
N VAL A 521 22.43 8.62 23.34
CA VAL A 521 21.96 9.01 24.69
C VAL A 521 20.63 8.38 25.09
N TRP A 522 19.91 7.77 24.13
CA TRP A 522 18.64 7.08 24.34
C TRP A 522 18.76 5.56 24.25
N SER A 523 19.98 5.00 24.28
CA SER A 523 20.22 3.55 24.24
C SER A 523 19.37 2.76 25.26
N ARG A 524 19.12 3.33 26.44
CA ARG A 524 18.26 2.75 27.49
C ARG A 524 16.80 2.54 27.08
N TRP A 525 16.29 3.28 26.08
CA TRP A 525 14.91 3.13 25.61
C TRP A 525 14.68 1.73 25.00
N GLY A 526 15.69 1.12 24.39
CA GLY A 526 15.59 -0.22 23.81
C GLY A 526 15.38 -1.35 24.82
N ASN A 527 15.64 -1.11 26.12
CA ASN A 527 15.59 -2.14 27.15
C ASN A 527 14.18 -2.37 27.74
N VAL A 528 13.18 -1.61 27.29
CA VAL A 528 11.81 -1.72 27.79
C VAL A 528 10.99 -2.64 26.89
N ALA A 529 10.74 -3.84 27.41
CA ALA A 529 9.83 -4.82 26.84
C ALA A 529 8.43 -4.21 26.55
N PRO A 530 7.81 -4.51 25.39
CA PRO A 530 6.41 -4.17 25.16
C PRO A 530 5.51 -4.77 26.25
N THR A 531 4.54 -4.00 26.74
CA THR A 531 3.55 -4.49 27.69
C THR A 531 2.47 -5.26 26.94
N ALA A 532 2.33 -6.56 27.22
CA ALA A 532 1.25 -7.37 26.67
C ALA A 532 -0.11 -6.88 27.17
N ARG A 533 -1.15 -7.01 26.34
CA ARG A 533 -2.54 -6.87 26.83
C ARG A 533 -2.86 -8.03 27.81
N PRO A 534 -3.86 -7.88 28.70
CA PRO A 534 -4.28 -8.98 29.54
C PRO A 534 -4.66 -10.21 28.70
N ILE A 535 -4.27 -11.41 29.12
CA ILE A 535 -4.49 -12.64 28.32
C ILE A 535 -5.97 -12.84 27.94
N GLY A 536 -6.89 -12.48 28.83
CA GLY A 536 -8.33 -12.54 28.58
C GLY A 536 -8.81 -11.66 27.41
N TRP A 537 -8.09 -10.59 27.09
CA TRP A 537 -8.35 -9.78 25.90
C TRP A 537 -8.08 -10.59 24.63
N TYR A 538 -6.92 -11.25 24.55
CA TYR A 538 -6.56 -12.12 23.42
C TYR A 538 -7.51 -13.33 23.32
N GLU A 539 -7.91 -13.93 24.45
CA GLU A 539 -8.92 -14.99 24.46
C GLU A 539 -10.26 -14.50 23.89
N GLY A 540 -10.65 -13.25 24.18
CA GLY A 540 -11.82 -12.60 23.58
C GLY A 540 -11.71 -12.49 22.06
N VAL A 541 -10.55 -12.07 21.54
CA VAL A 541 -10.27 -12.05 20.09
C VAL A 541 -10.38 -13.44 19.49
N VAL A 542 -9.74 -14.45 20.11
CA VAL A 542 -9.77 -15.84 19.63
C VAL A 542 -11.21 -16.37 19.57
N ARG A 543 -12.01 -16.16 20.61
CA ARG A 543 -13.41 -16.64 20.66
C ARG A 543 -14.32 -15.92 19.66
N SER A 544 -14.13 -14.63 19.45
CA SER A 544 -15.03 -13.80 18.62
C SER A 544 -14.64 -13.78 17.14
N ILE A 545 -13.36 -13.97 16.81
CA ILE A 545 -12.85 -13.81 15.44
C ILE A 545 -12.27 -15.13 14.90
N VAL A 546 -11.32 -15.73 15.62
CA VAL A 546 -10.55 -16.89 15.12
C VAL A 546 -11.39 -18.16 15.07
N MET A 547 -12.05 -18.52 16.17
CA MET A 547 -12.82 -19.77 16.27
C MET A 547 -14.03 -19.81 15.31
N PRO A 548 -14.83 -18.75 15.16
CA PRO A 548 -15.91 -18.71 14.16
C PRO A 548 -15.40 -18.92 12.73
N ALA A 549 -14.27 -18.31 12.37
CA ALA A 549 -13.70 -18.44 11.04
C ALA A 549 -13.25 -19.88 10.72
N TYR A 550 -12.68 -20.61 11.69
CA TYR A 550 -12.32 -22.02 11.50
C TYR A 550 -13.52 -22.97 11.36
N VAL A 551 -14.72 -22.56 11.77
CA VAL A 551 -15.95 -23.35 11.58
C VAL A 551 -16.78 -22.86 10.39
N GLY A 552 -16.16 -22.10 9.48
CA GLY A 552 -16.76 -21.64 8.23
C GLY A 552 -17.71 -20.44 8.38
N LYS A 553 -17.70 -19.73 9.52
CA LYS A 553 -18.45 -18.47 9.67
C LYS A 553 -17.60 -17.32 9.14
N SER A 554 -17.92 -16.83 7.95
CA SER A 554 -17.31 -15.62 7.38
C SER A 554 -17.71 -14.39 8.20
N VAL A 555 -16.73 -13.54 8.48
CA VAL A 555 -16.92 -12.24 9.11
C VAL A 555 -16.99 -11.20 8.00
N ASN A 556 -18.06 -10.40 7.95
CA ASN A 556 -18.26 -9.46 6.84
C ASN A 556 -18.44 -8.02 7.33
N ALA A 557 -18.23 -7.06 6.43
CA ALA A 557 -18.55 -5.65 6.66
C ALA A 557 -19.07 -5.01 5.36
N THR A 558 -19.93 -3.99 5.48
CA THR A 558 -20.39 -3.20 4.34
C THR A 558 -20.02 -1.74 4.53
N ILE A 559 -19.20 -1.21 3.63
CA ILE A 559 -18.87 0.22 3.56
C ILE A 559 -19.98 0.90 2.74
N ASN A 560 -20.77 1.76 3.38
CA ASN A 560 -21.84 2.49 2.70
C ASN A 560 -21.33 3.88 2.27
N THR A 561 -21.19 4.09 0.96
CA THR A 561 -20.69 5.36 0.40
C THR A 561 -21.79 6.11 -0.34
N VAL A 562 -21.55 7.37 -0.68
CA VAL A 562 -22.43 8.14 -1.59
C VAL A 562 -22.51 7.57 -3.01
N ARG A 563 -21.58 6.69 -3.40
CA ARG A 563 -21.59 5.99 -4.69
C ARG A 563 -22.24 4.61 -4.65
N GLY A 564 -22.63 4.14 -3.46
CA GLY A 564 -23.18 2.81 -3.24
C GLY A 564 -22.40 1.99 -2.21
N PRO A 565 -22.89 0.78 -1.90
CA PRO A 565 -22.28 -0.11 -0.91
C PRO A 565 -21.12 -0.94 -1.49
N ILE A 566 -20.06 -1.12 -0.71
CA ILE A 566 -18.97 -2.06 -0.98
C ILE A 566 -18.98 -3.12 0.13
N ARG A 567 -19.15 -4.39 -0.22
CA ARG A 567 -19.16 -5.50 0.76
C ARG A 567 -17.80 -6.17 0.84
N LEU A 568 -17.35 -6.42 2.06
CA LEU A 568 -16.07 -7.01 2.40
C LEU A 568 -16.27 -8.36 3.10
N GLU A 569 -15.43 -9.32 2.76
CA GLU A 569 -15.10 -10.49 3.59
C GLU A 569 -13.82 -10.19 4.37
N LEU A 570 -13.80 -10.46 5.68
CA LEU A 570 -12.68 -10.20 6.58
C LEU A 570 -11.95 -11.49 6.97
N PHE A 571 -10.62 -11.45 7.01
CA PHE A 571 -9.75 -12.60 7.21
C PHE A 571 -9.40 -12.81 8.69
N GLY A 572 -10.39 -13.24 9.48
CA GLY A 572 -10.27 -13.39 10.93
C GLY A 572 -9.19 -14.39 11.40
N THR A 573 -8.77 -15.35 10.58
CA THR A 573 -7.67 -16.27 10.91
C THR A 573 -6.30 -15.74 10.53
N ASP A 574 -6.23 -14.83 9.56
CA ASP A 574 -4.96 -14.33 9.01
C ASP A 574 -4.53 -13.01 9.69
N ALA A 575 -5.49 -12.19 10.11
CA ALA A 575 -5.27 -10.91 10.79
C ALA A 575 -6.30 -10.66 11.93
N PRO A 576 -6.35 -11.53 12.96
CA PRO A 576 -7.38 -11.49 13.99
C PRO A 576 -7.48 -10.17 14.78
N ILE A 577 -6.35 -9.59 15.17
CA ILE A 577 -6.33 -8.32 15.94
C ILE A 577 -6.78 -7.16 15.06
N THR A 578 -6.35 -7.15 13.80
CA THR A 578 -6.72 -6.13 12.80
C THR A 578 -8.21 -6.17 12.50
N VAL A 579 -8.76 -7.36 12.25
CA VAL A 579 -10.20 -7.56 12.03
C VAL A 579 -11.00 -7.15 13.27
N TRP A 580 -10.58 -7.57 14.46
CA TRP A 580 -11.22 -7.18 15.72
C TRP A 580 -11.24 -5.66 15.90
N ASN A 581 -10.12 -5.00 15.62
CA ASN A 581 -9.96 -3.55 15.74
C ASN A 581 -10.87 -2.81 14.75
N PHE A 582 -10.82 -3.17 13.46
CA PHE A 582 -11.66 -2.57 12.41
C PHE A 582 -13.16 -2.69 12.74
N LEU A 583 -13.60 -3.87 13.16
CA LEU A 583 -15.00 -4.09 13.54
C LEU A 583 -15.40 -3.32 14.79
N SER A 584 -14.51 -3.20 15.78
CA SER A 584 -14.78 -2.45 17.00
C SER A 584 -14.94 -0.95 16.71
N LEU A 585 -14.09 -0.38 15.85
CA LEU A 585 -14.20 0.99 15.36
C LEU A 585 -15.48 1.18 14.51
N ALA A 586 -15.82 0.23 13.66
CA ALA A 586 -17.08 0.29 12.91
C ALA A 586 -18.32 0.30 13.82
N ARG A 587 -18.36 -0.58 14.83
CA ARG A 587 -19.47 -0.66 15.80
C ARG A 587 -19.62 0.60 16.65
N SER A 588 -18.51 1.28 16.99
CA SER A 588 -18.56 2.55 17.72
C SER A 588 -19.00 3.75 16.86
N GLY A 589 -19.16 3.55 15.55
CA GLY A 589 -19.50 4.61 14.61
C GLY A 589 -18.30 5.48 14.21
N TYR A 590 -17.06 5.04 14.45
CA TYR A 590 -15.83 5.78 14.15
C TYR A 590 -15.74 6.20 12.67
N TYR A 591 -16.16 5.32 11.75
CA TYR A 591 -16.14 5.56 10.31
C TYR A 591 -17.39 6.30 9.78
N ARG A 592 -18.21 6.90 10.65
CA ARG A 592 -19.39 7.64 10.23
C ARG A 592 -18.98 9.01 9.70
N ASN A 593 -19.43 9.34 8.49
CA ASN A 593 -19.14 10.59 7.80
C ASN A 593 -17.63 10.84 7.55
N THR A 594 -16.82 9.78 7.51
CA THR A 594 -15.43 9.85 7.01
C THR A 594 -15.42 9.92 5.47
N ARG A 595 -14.25 10.08 4.87
CA ARG A 595 -14.12 10.27 3.43
C ARG A 595 -12.89 9.56 2.92
N PHE A 596 -12.96 9.02 1.71
CA PHE A 596 -11.77 8.57 1.01
C PHE A 596 -10.83 9.76 0.75
N HIS A 597 -9.97 10.06 1.71
CA HIS A 597 -9.10 11.23 1.72
C HIS A 597 -7.96 11.09 0.70
N ARG A 598 -7.68 9.85 0.29
CA ARG A 598 -6.70 9.53 -0.75
C ARG A 598 -7.26 8.45 -1.68
N VAL A 599 -7.37 8.77 -2.96
CA VAL A 599 -7.65 7.81 -4.02
C VAL A 599 -6.62 7.99 -5.11
N VAL A 600 -5.83 6.96 -5.37
CA VAL A 600 -4.84 6.95 -6.42
C VAL A 600 -5.35 6.05 -7.55
N PRO A 601 -5.71 6.61 -8.73
CA PRO A 601 -6.20 5.83 -9.86
C PRO A 601 -5.35 4.60 -10.13
N ASN A 602 -5.99 3.44 -10.29
CA ASN A 602 -5.36 2.14 -10.51
C ASN A 602 -4.29 1.71 -9.47
N PHE A 603 -4.36 2.21 -8.24
CA PHE A 603 -3.51 1.76 -7.13
C PHE A 603 -4.36 1.42 -5.90
N VAL A 604 -4.79 2.41 -5.12
CA VAL A 604 -5.57 2.21 -3.89
C VAL A 604 -6.56 3.34 -3.63
N ALA A 605 -7.68 3.01 -2.97
CA ALA A 605 -8.57 3.96 -2.30
C ALA A 605 -8.42 3.79 -0.78
N GLN A 606 -8.08 4.86 -0.06
CA GLN A 606 -7.73 4.86 1.35
C GLN A 606 -8.68 5.75 2.16
N ASP A 607 -9.13 5.24 3.31
CA ASP A 607 -9.90 5.97 4.32
C ASP A 607 -9.53 5.47 5.74
N GLY A 608 -10.37 5.76 6.73
CA GLY A 608 -10.20 5.50 8.15
C GLY A 608 -9.51 6.63 8.90
N ASP A 609 -9.41 7.80 8.29
CA ASP A 609 -8.90 9.02 8.90
C ASP A 609 -10.07 9.95 9.28
N PRO A 610 -10.30 10.24 10.57
CA PRO A 610 -11.36 11.15 11.01
C PRO A 610 -11.14 12.62 10.59
N ARG A 611 -9.91 13.01 10.26
CA ARG A 611 -9.57 14.38 9.80
C ARG A 611 -9.74 14.57 8.30
N ALA A 612 -9.73 13.47 7.55
CA ALA A 612 -9.77 13.39 6.09
C ALA A 612 -8.61 14.13 5.39
N ASP A 613 -7.45 14.24 6.05
CA ASP A 613 -6.21 14.84 5.54
C ASP A 613 -5.06 13.80 5.39
N GLY A 614 -5.29 12.55 5.81
CA GLY A 614 -4.33 11.45 5.81
C GLY A 614 -3.57 11.28 7.13
N ASN A 615 -3.73 12.20 8.07
CA ASN A 615 -2.90 12.24 9.26
C ASN A 615 -3.59 11.65 10.51
N GLY A 616 -4.92 11.62 10.60
CA GLY A 616 -5.62 11.16 11.80
C GLY A 616 -5.62 9.65 12.04
N GLY A 617 -5.92 9.26 13.29
CA GLY A 617 -5.97 7.88 13.74
C GLY A 617 -6.74 7.71 15.05
N PRO A 618 -6.86 6.48 15.57
CA PRO A 618 -7.74 6.19 16.71
C PRO A 618 -7.09 6.49 18.07
N GLY A 619 -5.93 7.14 18.10
CA GLY A 619 -5.15 7.45 19.30
C GLY A 619 -4.29 6.29 19.83
N TYR A 620 -4.21 5.18 19.09
CA TYR A 620 -3.36 4.04 19.40
C TYR A 620 -2.92 3.33 18.11
N ALA A 621 -1.90 2.47 18.23
CA ALA A 621 -1.45 1.59 17.17
C ALA A 621 -1.71 0.11 17.49
N ILE A 622 -1.80 -0.71 16.43
CA ILE A 622 -1.79 -2.16 16.45
C ILE A 622 -0.61 -2.67 15.64
N ARG A 623 -0.08 -3.83 16.03
CA ARG A 623 1.04 -4.48 15.34
C ARG A 623 0.60 -5.10 14.03
N ASP A 624 1.57 -5.24 13.13
CA ASP A 624 1.36 -5.85 11.83
C ASP A 624 1.15 -7.37 11.92
N GLU A 625 0.10 -7.87 11.27
CA GLU A 625 -0.22 -9.30 11.17
C GLU A 625 0.09 -9.81 9.75
N MET A 626 1.38 -9.75 9.38
CA MET A 626 1.87 -10.15 8.06
C MET A 626 1.46 -11.59 7.74
N ASN A 627 0.86 -11.81 6.57
CA ASN A 627 0.24 -13.08 6.22
C ASN A 627 0.33 -13.40 4.72
N ARG A 628 0.01 -14.65 4.36
CA ARG A 628 0.16 -15.18 2.99
C ARG A 628 -0.84 -14.61 1.96
N ARG A 629 -1.80 -13.77 2.36
CA ARG A 629 -2.76 -13.18 1.43
C ARG A 629 -2.01 -12.22 0.50
N ARG A 630 -2.38 -12.23 -0.77
CA ARG A 630 -1.79 -11.36 -1.80
C ARG A 630 -2.69 -10.15 -2.02
N TYR A 631 -2.08 -9.00 -2.31
CA TYR A 631 -2.78 -7.79 -2.71
C TYR A 631 -3.31 -7.90 -4.13
N GLU A 632 -4.30 -8.76 -4.36
CA GLU A 632 -5.10 -8.79 -5.59
C GLU A 632 -6.02 -7.56 -5.68
N ARG A 633 -6.79 -7.42 -6.76
CA ARG A 633 -7.82 -6.38 -6.86
C ARG A 633 -8.88 -6.55 -5.75
N GLY A 634 -9.18 -5.47 -5.04
CA GLY A 634 -10.15 -5.46 -3.94
C GLY A 634 -9.61 -5.99 -2.62
N ALA A 635 -8.31 -6.31 -2.50
CA ALA A 635 -7.69 -6.62 -1.22
C ALA A 635 -7.75 -5.40 -0.29
N VAL A 636 -8.06 -5.64 0.98
CA VAL A 636 -8.16 -4.61 2.02
C VAL A 636 -6.93 -4.70 2.93
N GLY A 637 -6.14 -3.63 2.94
CA GLY A 637 -4.91 -3.51 3.69
C GLY A 637 -4.99 -2.49 4.83
N MET A 638 -4.26 -2.71 5.91
CA MET A 638 -4.06 -1.71 6.96
C MET A 638 -3.04 -0.67 6.48
N ALA A 639 -3.39 0.61 6.55
CA ALA A 639 -2.46 1.69 6.22
C ALA A 639 -1.50 1.93 7.38
N LEU A 640 -0.24 2.24 7.06
CA LEU A 640 0.86 2.34 8.01
C LEU A 640 1.66 3.63 7.78
N SER A 641 2.09 4.27 8.87
CA SER A 641 3.09 5.35 8.89
C SER A 641 4.51 4.81 9.12
N GLY A 642 4.67 3.49 9.15
CA GLY A 642 5.88 2.72 9.44
C GLY A 642 5.51 1.32 9.93
N PRO A 643 6.46 0.38 10.08
CA PRO A 643 6.16 -0.94 10.63
C PRO A 643 5.46 -0.82 12.00
N ASP A 644 4.46 -1.66 12.25
CA ASP A 644 3.73 -1.74 13.53
C ASP A 644 2.97 -0.47 13.94
N THR A 645 2.50 0.32 12.96
CA THR A 645 1.77 1.59 13.18
C THR A 645 0.31 1.54 12.72
N GLY A 646 -0.23 0.35 12.47
CA GLY A 646 -1.62 0.19 12.03
C GLY A 646 -2.59 0.77 13.04
N GLY A 647 -3.74 1.25 12.59
CA GLY A 647 -4.71 1.91 13.46
C GLY A 647 -6.11 1.81 12.92
N SER A 648 -6.69 2.95 12.52
CA SER A 648 -8.02 3.00 11.92
C SER A 648 -7.99 3.09 10.40
N GLN A 649 -6.89 3.57 9.82
CA GLN A 649 -6.77 3.81 8.39
C GLN A 649 -6.58 2.51 7.61
N TYR A 650 -7.35 2.33 6.54
CA TYR A 650 -7.28 1.16 5.66
C TYR A 650 -7.31 1.59 4.20
N PHE A 651 -6.87 0.70 3.31
CA PHE A 651 -6.95 0.92 1.88
C PHE A 651 -7.53 -0.30 1.15
N ILE A 652 -8.16 -0.07 0.00
CA ILE A 652 -8.68 -1.08 -0.91
C ILE A 652 -7.93 -0.95 -2.24
N THR A 653 -7.35 -2.05 -2.73
CA THR A 653 -6.59 -2.03 -3.98
C THR A 653 -7.49 -2.00 -5.22
N HIS A 654 -7.16 -1.15 -6.20
CA HIS A 654 -7.84 -1.07 -7.50
C HIS A 654 -7.36 -2.13 -8.49
N SER A 655 -6.14 -2.63 -8.32
CA SER A 655 -5.52 -3.67 -9.15
C SER A 655 -4.50 -4.43 -8.33
N PRO A 656 -3.94 -5.56 -8.81
CA PRO A 656 -2.93 -6.30 -8.07
C PRO A 656 -1.70 -5.43 -7.73
N GLN A 657 -1.26 -5.47 -6.47
CA GLN A 657 -0.11 -4.74 -5.94
C GLN A 657 0.94 -5.67 -5.28
N PRO A 658 1.66 -6.52 -6.04
CA PRO A 658 2.61 -7.49 -5.47
C PRO A 658 3.75 -6.89 -4.64
N HIS A 659 4.02 -5.60 -4.79
CA HIS A 659 5.04 -4.89 -4.01
C HIS A 659 4.58 -4.52 -2.59
N LEU A 660 3.32 -4.78 -2.24
CA LEU A 660 2.78 -4.60 -0.88
C LEU A 660 2.76 -5.92 -0.09
N ASP A 661 2.88 -7.07 -0.77
CA ASP A 661 2.78 -8.40 -0.16
C ASP A 661 3.86 -8.62 0.91
N GLY A 662 3.45 -8.96 2.13
CA GLY A 662 4.34 -9.13 3.30
C GLY A 662 4.99 -7.85 3.82
N HIS A 663 4.50 -6.69 3.36
CA HIS A 663 4.89 -5.38 3.89
C HIS A 663 3.72 -4.62 4.52
N TYR A 664 2.49 -5.06 4.28
CA TYR A 664 1.28 -4.52 4.87
C TYR A 664 0.33 -5.68 5.23
N THR A 665 -0.44 -5.49 6.30
CA THR A 665 -1.42 -6.49 6.74
C THR A 665 -2.62 -6.50 5.80
N VAL A 666 -2.85 -7.63 5.12
CA VAL A 666 -4.11 -7.89 4.40
C VAL A 666 -5.11 -8.49 5.38
N PHE A 667 -6.23 -7.82 5.63
CA PHE A 667 -7.22 -8.25 6.61
C PHE A 667 -8.62 -8.48 6.02
N GLY A 668 -8.80 -8.30 4.72
CA GLY A 668 -10.04 -8.62 4.02
C GLY A 668 -9.96 -8.48 2.51
N ARG A 669 -11.08 -8.71 1.84
CA ARG A 669 -11.26 -8.48 0.40
C ARG A 669 -12.68 -8.02 0.08
N VAL A 670 -12.83 -7.27 -1.00
CA VAL A 670 -14.13 -6.96 -1.60
C VAL A 670 -14.76 -8.24 -2.14
N ILE A 671 -16.04 -8.42 -1.88
CA ILE A 671 -16.86 -9.51 -2.42
C ILE A 671 -18.05 -9.01 -3.26
N ARG A 672 -18.44 -7.73 -3.11
CA ARG A 672 -19.42 -7.03 -3.96
C ARG A 672 -19.13 -5.53 -3.99
N GLY A 673 -19.49 -4.86 -5.09
CA GLY A 673 -19.33 -3.40 -5.26
C GLY A 673 -18.00 -2.98 -5.92
N TYR A 674 -17.44 -3.82 -6.79
CA TYR A 674 -16.25 -3.48 -7.57
C TYR A 674 -16.47 -2.29 -8.51
N ASP A 675 -17.67 -2.16 -9.08
CA ASP A 675 -18.07 -1.01 -9.90
C ASP A 675 -18.15 0.30 -9.10
N VAL A 676 -18.51 0.20 -7.81
CA VAL A 676 -18.47 1.33 -6.88
C VAL A 676 -17.02 1.70 -6.56
N LEU A 677 -16.18 0.70 -6.25
CA LEU A 677 -14.74 0.87 -5.99
C LEU A 677 -14.05 1.60 -7.16
N ASP A 678 -14.28 1.17 -8.40
CA ASP A 678 -13.66 1.77 -9.60
C ASP A 678 -14.06 3.24 -9.81
N LYS A 679 -15.25 3.63 -9.34
CA LYS A 679 -15.79 4.98 -9.46
C LYS A 679 -15.42 5.89 -8.29
N LEU A 680 -14.81 5.37 -7.23
CA LEU A 680 -14.39 6.18 -6.08
C LEU A 680 -13.37 7.22 -6.54
N VAL A 681 -13.52 8.43 -6.01
CA VAL A 681 -12.57 9.53 -6.14
C VAL A 681 -12.29 10.15 -4.78
N GLN A 682 -11.21 10.89 -4.69
CA GLN A 682 -10.84 11.60 -3.47
C GLN A 682 -11.99 12.52 -3.00
N GLY A 683 -12.34 12.42 -1.72
CA GLY A 683 -13.37 13.20 -1.05
C GLY A 683 -14.76 12.57 -1.01
N ASP A 684 -14.97 11.44 -1.68
CA ASP A 684 -16.23 10.68 -1.59
C ASP A 684 -16.53 10.29 -0.13
N LEU A 685 -17.77 10.50 0.28
CA LEU A 685 -18.21 10.32 1.66
C LEU A 685 -18.56 8.86 1.95
N ILE A 686 -18.04 8.35 3.06
CA ILE A 686 -18.51 7.15 3.74
C ILE A 686 -19.57 7.57 4.76
N THR A 687 -20.79 7.09 4.58
CA THR A 687 -21.90 7.38 5.49
C THR A 687 -21.77 6.57 6.79
N ARG A 688 -21.40 5.29 6.68
CA ARG A 688 -21.11 4.37 7.79
C ARG A 688 -20.50 3.05 7.29
N ILE A 689 -19.94 2.27 8.21
CA ILE A 689 -19.55 0.88 7.97
C ILE A 689 -20.40 -0.04 8.86
N ASP A 690 -21.12 -0.98 8.25
CA ASP A 690 -22.01 -1.93 8.95
C ASP A 690 -21.31 -3.30 9.07
N PRO A 691 -20.94 -3.74 10.29
CA PRO A 691 -20.39 -5.07 10.53
C PRO A 691 -21.50 -6.12 10.54
N ASN A 692 -21.34 -7.22 9.78
CA ASN A 692 -22.36 -8.26 9.60
C ASN A 692 -21.88 -9.65 10.02
#